data_AF-A0A9P9KTM3-F1
#
_entry.id   AF-A0A9P9KTM3-F1
#
_cell.length_a   1.000
_cell.length_b   1.000
_cell.length_c   1.000
_cell.angle_alpha   90.00
_cell.angle_beta   90.00
_cell.angle_gamma   90.00
#
_symmetry.space_group_name_H-M   'P 1'
#
loop_
_entity.id
_entity.type
_entity.pdbx_description
1 polymer ?
#
loop_
_entity_poly.entity_id
_entity_poly.type
_entity_poly.pdbx_seq_one_letter_code
_entity_poly.pdbx_strand_id
1 'polypeptide(L)'
;MSLDSPQLNGASTPKQRLDASKLKFTQSTVLHPVPEPGSPELWAQNVHTDHMVTCRWTAEKGWDVPEIKPFADFSISPLASCIHYATQCFEGMKAYRGFDNRVRLFRPDRNAKRLVMSAKRVSLPQFDDAELVELIKALVRTDAKRWLAEPGSFRYVRPALIGTGRQLGVQIPREAVLFVVMVCWPDFSTETPPGVAPRSDLRLLTSRNDTIRAWPGGFGYAKVGANYGPSFVSHCEAQESGYDQILWLFGDDGQVTEAGASNFFAVVKDERTSKLQLLTAPLDDKLILDGVTRRSVLELVESRLAGELEVSETKFTISDLEKAWKDGRLVEAFVSGTAFFIKDVSTIRVGVLGGYYSARHTLGQYRSACVVASYSISGPDDLKPSSPAKSRLHFALERCIQAAIRRYPGLCYGVSDETNAGIPLFRQLDYVDRRDVLEIIDSRHVSIDSGVNQTTPDVVLSRILGERHAKLWLSNKPAWKVVVVEHIHSPRGQDAENARLTRLDIAFFAHHAIADGLSGIAFHAAFMELFQNMSGLSYPPTWPIVFASKDAPPAVEERLDCLSCGPVWAGNSISPAPLVEFKSMVRVLSIPAEKLSNVLKRCKLSNITLTGLLHALICTSLCRGVKAVPGIRAVTPFSVRKLTGASEREIVNHISFLSTYVPGEDLGKVENNKHGSTTEEQHIIQLAQFFSSDIATKVKQFPHGSMFTHLNGAKDLLSLCQGQAGTQRLYTYELSNLGSASSVPTQPSDHFKLDKLVFTQCGMVSGPAIGFNWRNEHGNPERFDLSEHRINMGTKMEPEPLNEWIVLIPDIEGSLETRMRVRETHIKEMVKHIDSGLYQMGGGTLKGDQVGGSAIIARAKTQTDVMEVLKTDIYARSGVWDLDKAQMIPSTAIIQQGKSIVLGEAELPPLKEHQVYVKVEYAAFNPTDRLALDVNAFGDGAVLGCDFAGTVVETHPSVTKVQTGDQIAGFVWGGEIKGLGAYSAYTIADERLSFKIPGNISAPQASSVPLAANTAWLALFSEDCLALSRDSSAKKTPLLVWGGSSAVGIFAIQIAKLHGIEVVTTCSPQNFELAKDAGATHVFDYNDPEVDSKIKAVVPDLQHIFDTIGNTTSSATAARAIGKPGGVLCTVRPGKVNTENVPSTVKVTDVFVFTAFPTEHNYRGKAHWPVKMADHKLSSELHGQLETLLGNGSLKPIPIRILGQLSPSTVEEAMKANREGRVSREKLVFEGLSKQN
;
A
#
# COMPACT_ATOMS: atom_id res chain seq x y z
N MET A 1 8.70 35.33 -32.16
CA MET A 1 9.95 36.10 -32.30
C MET A 1 10.85 35.36 -33.26
N SER A 2 11.32 36.02 -34.33
CA SER A 2 12.38 35.50 -35.18
C SER A 2 13.73 35.62 -34.45
N LEU A 3 14.56 34.59 -34.55
CA LEU A 3 15.97 34.68 -34.22
C LEU A 3 16.76 34.44 -35.49
N ASP A 4 17.32 35.54 -36.02
CA ASP A 4 18.15 35.51 -37.21
C ASP A 4 19.43 34.71 -36.95
N SER A 5 19.84 33.95 -37.98
CA SER A 5 21.11 33.25 -37.99
C SER A 5 22.22 34.18 -38.49
N PRO A 6 23.43 34.18 -37.89
CA PRO A 6 24.49 35.07 -38.33
C PRO A 6 24.95 34.75 -39.75
N GLN A 7 24.98 35.77 -40.61
CA GLN A 7 25.53 35.67 -41.96
C GLN A 7 27.05 35.46 -41.90
N LEU A 8 27.52 34.30 -42.34
CA LEU A 8 28.93 34.07 -42.63
C LEU A 8 29.20 34.46 -44.08
N ASN A 9 29.90 35.59 -44.26
CA ASN A 9 30.37 36.04 -45.56
C ASN A 9 31.39 35.06 -46.14
N GLY A 10 31.09 34.58 -47.34
CA GLY A 10 31.95 33.73 -48.15
C GLY A 10 31.11 33.18 -49.30
N ALA A 11 31.48 33.46 -50.54
CA ALA A 11 30.72 33.08 -51.72
C ALA A 11 30.69 31.55 -51.87
N SER A 12 29.71 30.89 -51.24
CA SER A 12 29.54 29.45 -51.36
C SER A 12 29.02 29.13 -52.75
N THR A 13 29.81 28.40 -53.54
CA THR A 13 29.36 27.74 -54.76
C THR A 13 28.02 27.05 -54.48
N PRO A 14 26.97 27.28 -55.29
CA PRO A 14 25.64 26.74 -55.00
C PRO A 14 25.73 25.21 -54.91
N LYS A 15 25.49 24.67 -53.70
CA LYS A 15 25.58 23.23 -53.44
C LYS A 15 24.59 22.49 -54.34
N GLN A 16 25.04 21.37 -54.89
CA GLN A 16 24.22 20.58 -55.79
C GLN A 16 22.94 20.13 -55.08
N ARG A 17 21.80 20.40 -55.71
CA ARG A 17 20.48 19.93 -55.27
C ARG A 17 20.29 18.48 -55.72
N LEU A 18 19.45 17.75 -54.98
CA LEU A 18 18.95 16.46 -55.46
C LEU A 18 18.19 16.71 -56.78
N ASP A 19 18.44 15.88 -57.78
CA ASP A 19 17.93 16.05 -59.14
C ASP A 19 17.69 14.68 -59.77
N ALA A 20 16.43 14.26 -59.79
CA ALA A 20 15.98 12.98 -60.32
C ALA A 20 16.04 12.91 -61.84
N SER A 21 16.13 14.05 -62.55
CA SER A 21 16.27 14.05 -64.02
C SER A 21 17.63 13.53 -64.48
N LYS A 22 18.64 13.60 -63.61
CA LYS A 22 20.01 13.10 -63.85
C LYS A 22 20.22 11.63 -63.42
N LEU A 23 19.16 10.94 -62.97
CA LEU A 23 19.21 9.60 -62.42
C LEU A 23 19.95 8.61 -63.34
N LYS A 24 21.02 8.00 -62.82
CA LYS A 24 21.71 6.88 -63.48
C LYS A 24 20.99 5.57 -63.20
N PHE A 25 21.04 4.66 -64.17
CA PHE A 25 20.46 3.32 -64.03
C PHE A 25 21.52 2.25 -64.32
N THR A 26 21.70 1.33 -63.37
CA THR A 26 22.50 0.11 -63.50
C THR A 26 21.59 -1.08 -63.24
N GLN A 27 21.33 -1.87 -64.28
CA GLN A 27 20.47 -3.05 -64.20
C GLN A 27 21.16 -4.20 -63.44
N SER A 28 20.41 -4.93 -62.61
CA SER A 28 20.92 -6.15 -61.98
C SER A 28 21.10 -7.29 -62.99
N THR A 29 22.27 -7.93 -62.93
CA THR A 29 22.60 -9.17 -63.64
C THR A 29 22.22 -10.42 -62.84
N VAL A 30 21.93 -10.28 -61.55
CA VAL A 30 21.49 -11.35 -60.65
C VAL A 30 20.09 -11.01 -60.17
N LEU A 31 19.10 -11.78 -60.61
CA LEU A 31 17.70 -11.58 -60.24
C LEU A 31 17.34 -12.50 -59.07
N HIS A 32 16.77 -11.92 -58.02
CA HIS A 32 16.32 -12.69 -56.86
C HIS A 32 15.01 -13.42 -57.18
N PRO A 33 14.74 -14.57 -56.54
CA PRO A 33 13.43 -15.22 -56.66
C PRO A 33 12.35 -14.29 -56.09
N VAL A 34 11.26 -14.11 -56.82
CA VAL A 34 10.06 -13.45 -56.29
C VAL A 34 9.32 -14.50 -55.45
N PRO A 35 8.99 -14.24 -54.17
CA PRO A 35 8.22 -15.19 -53.37
C PRO A 35 6.84 -15.41 -53.98
N GLU A 36 6.35 -16.65 -53.89
CA GLU A 36 4.99 -17.00 -54.29
C GLU A 36 3.96 -16.28 -53.40
N PRO A 37 2.75 -15.96 -53.90
CA PRO A 37 1.69 -15.39 -53.09
C PRO A 37 1.37 -16.24 -51.84
N GLY A 38 1.33 -15.61 -50.67
CA GLY A 38 1.07 -16.29 -49.40
C GLY A 38 2.24 -17.15 -48.86
N SER A 39 3.42 -17.13 -49.48
CA SER A 39 4.53 -17.97 -49.03
C SER A 39 5.14 -17.51 -47.68
N PRO A 40 5.72 -18.42 -46.87
CA PRO A 40 6.28 -18.07 -45.56
C PRO A 40 7.39 -17.02 -45.61
N GLU A 41 8.13 -16.93 -46.71
CA GLU A 41 9.24 -15.98 -46.91
C GLU A 41 8.77 -14.52 -46.87
N LEU A 42 7.51 -14.24 -47.23
CA LEU A 42 6.92 -12.90 -47.13
C LEU A 42 6.92 -12.39 -45.68
N TRP A 43 6.74 -13.30 -44.71
CA TRP A 43 6.63 -12.97 -43.29
C TRP A 43 7.95 -12.65 -42.61
N ALA A 44 9.07 -13.05 -43.23
CA ALA A 44 10.42 -12.73 -42.74
C ALA A 44 10.80 -11.24 -42.93
N GLN A 45 10.03 -10.47 -43.74
CA GLN A 45 10.21 -9.03 -43.98
C GLN A 45 11.61 -8.60 -44.47
N ASN A 46 12.43 -9.55 -44.91
CA ASN A 46 13.80 -9.37 -45.38
C ASN A 46 13.95 -9.50 -46.91
N VAL A 47 12.90 -9.92 -47.62
CA VAL A 47 12.91 -10.02 -49.08
C VAL A 47 12.73 -8.64 -49.71
N HIS A 48 13.79 -8.16 -50.37
CA HIS A 48 13.83 -6.92 -51.15
C HIS A 48 13.65 -7.20 -52.66
N THR A 49 13.42 -6.14 -53.44
CA THR A 49 13.46 -6.22 -54.90
C THR A 49 14.89 -6.19 -55.44
N ASP A 50 15.06 -6.31 -56.77
CA ASP A 50 16.37 -6.41 -57.41
C ASP A 50 17.19 -5.11 -57.34
N HIS A 51 16.55 -3.95 -57.21
CA HIS A 51 17.22 -2.64 -57.24
C HIS A 51 16.93 -1.78 -56.00
N MET A 52 17.77 -0.76 -55.82
CA MET A 52 17.59 0.31 -54.84
C MET A 52 17.94 1.66 -55.45
N VAL A 53 17.36 2.74 -54.94
CA VAL A 53 17.86 4.10 -55.14
C VAL A 53 18.90 4.40 -54.07
N THR A 54 20.01 5.04 -54.44
CA THR A 54 20.94 5.67 -53.51
C THR A 54 21.38 7.05 -54.00
N CYS A 55 21.58 7.97 -53.08
CA CYS A 55 22.17 9.27 -53.34
C CYS A 55 22.96 9.73 -52.10
N ARG A 56 24.26 9.96 -52.29
CA ARG A 56 25.14 10.49 -51.23
C ARG A 56 25.00 12.01 -51.17
N TRP A 57 25.20 12.56 -49.97
CA TRP A 57 25.33 13.98 -49.72
C TRP A 57 26.59 14.28 -48.92
N THR A 58 27.28 15.36 -49.29
CA THR A 58 28.42 15.89 -48.51
C THR A 58 28.22 17.37 -48.20
N ALA A 59 28.69 17.81 -47.03
CA ALA A 59 28.62 19.21 -46.61
C ALA A 59 29.34 20.17 -47.57
N GLU A 60 30.31 19.69 -48.34
CA GLU A 60 31.10 20.48 -49.30
C GLU A 60 30.42 20.61 -50.67
N LYS A 61 29.91 19.51 -51.25
CA LYS A 61 29.40 19.49 -52.63
C LYS A 61 27.88 19.59 -52.74
N GLY A 62 27.14 19.18 -51.71
CA GLY A 62 25.70 18.94 -51.80
C GLY A 62 25.38 17.48 -52.12
N TRP A 63 24.27 17.25 -52.83
CA TRP A 63 23.82 15.94 -53.28
C TRP A 63 24.59 15.50 -54.53
N ASP A 64 25.05 14.25 -54.56
CA ASP A 64 25.62 13.65 -55.77
C ASP A 64 24.50 13.34 -56.81
N VAL A 65 24.88 12.79 -57.97
CA VAL A 65 23.88 12.27 -58.93
C VAL A 65 23.22 11.02 -58.33
N PRO A 66 21.88 10.94 -58.25
CA PRO A 66 21.21 9.75 -57.73
C PRO A 66 21.36 8.56 -58.70
N GLU A 67 21.35 7.35 -58.14
CA GLU A 67 21.53 6.11 -58.91
C GLU A 67 20.44 5.08 -58.51
N ILE A 68 19.75 4.50 -59.50
CA ILE A 68 19.15 3.18 -59.36
C ILE A 68 20.22 2.17 -59.72
N LYS A 69 20.50 1.26 -58.79
CA LYS A 69 21.51 0.20 -58.95
C LYS A 69 21.00 -1.11 -58.31
N PRO A 70 21.68 -2.26 -58.51
CA PRO A 70 21.32 -3.49 -57.82
C PRO A 70 21.33 -3.30 -56.30
N PHE A 71 20.42 -3.97 -55.60
CA PHE A 71 20.39 -3.95 -54.13
C PHE A 71 21.74 -4.41 -53.56
N ALA A 72 22.27 -3.68 -52.57
CA ALA A 72 23.54 -3.99 -51.94
C ALA A 72 23.64 -3.38 -50.53
N ASP A 73 24.37 -4.06 -49.65
CA ASP A 73 24.66 -3.57 -48.31
C ASP A 73 25.51 -2.29 -48.30
N PHE A 74 25.38 -1.50 -47.23
CA PHE A 74 26.13 -0.27 -47.06
C PHE A 74 27.46 -0.48 -46.32
N SER A 75 28.57 -0.11 -46.97
CA SER A 75 29.85 0.10 -46.30
C SER A 75 29.88 1.51 -45.68
N ILE A 76 29.60 1.61 -44.38
CA ILE A 76 29.66 2.85 -43.60
C ILE A 76 30.77 2.81 -42.55
N SER A 77 31.19 3.99 -42.08
CA SER A 77 32.18 4.07 -41.01
C SER A 77 31.62 3.54 -39.68
N PRO A 78 32.40 2.83 -38.86
CA PRO A 78 32.01 2.53 -37.48
C PRO A 78 31.91 3.80 -36.60
N LEU A 79 32.35 4.96 -37.10
CA LEU A 79 32.16 6.27 -36.46
C LEU A 79 30.92 7.02 -36.98
N ALA A 80 30.06 6.37 -37.77
CA ALA A 80 28.86 7.00 -38.33
C ALA A 80 27.86 7.40 -37.25
N SER A 81 27.40 8.65 -37.29
CA SER A 81 26.51 9.23 -36.29
C SER A 81 25.11 8.57 -36.26
N CYS A 82 24.72 7.84 -37.31
CA CYS A 82 23.48 7.04 -37.29
C CYS A 82 23.56 5.85 -36.32
N ILE A 83 24.75 5.28 -36.12
CA ILE A 83 25.00 4.14 -35.22
C ILE A 83 25.00 4.60 -33.75
N HIS A 84 25.70 5.70 -33.45
CA HIS A 84 25.93 6.15 -32.06
C HIS A 84 24.84 7.06 -31.51
N TYR A 85 24.29 7.95 -32.36
CA TYR A 85 23.43 9.06 -31.92
C TYR A 85 22.07 9.07 -32.61
N ALA A 86 21.69 7.94 -33.25
CA ALA A 86 20.42 7.77 -33.95
C ALA A 86 20.06 8.92 -34.91
N THR A 87 21.06 9.54 -35.56
CA THR A 87 20.88 10.58 -36.59
C THR A 87 20.38 9.96 -37.91
N GLN A 88 19.14 9.48 -37.86
CA GLN A 88 18.48 8.73 -38.92
C GLN A 88 16.96 8.91 -38.88
N CYS A 89 16.37 9.03 -40.07
CA CYS A 89 14.92 9.11 -40.26
C CYS A 89 14.48 8.29 -41.48
N PHE A 90 13.21 7.88 -41.49
CA PHE A 90 12.69 6.96 -42.51
C PHE A 90 11.22 7.23 -42.83
N GLU A 91 10.78 6.69 -43.96
CA GLU A 91 9.40 6.73 -44.41
C GLU A 91 8.83 5.35 -44.73
N GLY A 92 7.51 5.31 -44.95
CA GLY A 92 6.78 4.10 -45.25
C GLY A 92 5.53 4.36 -46.06
N MET A 93 5.52 3.88 -47.29
CA MET A 93 4.37 3.89 -48.20
C MET A 93 4.23 2.55 -48.94
N LYS A 94 3.11 2.33 -49.62
CA LYS A 94 2.86 1.14 -50.45
C LYS A 94 2.70 1.55 -51.92
N ALA A 95 3.28 0.76 -52.82
CA ALA A 95 3.03 0.80 -54.26
C ALA A 95 2.09 -0.35 -54.62
N TYR A 96 0.97 -0.07 -55.28
CA TYR A 96 -0.12 -1.01 -55.53
C TYR A 96 -0.28 -1.33 -57.03
N ARG A 97 -0.59 -2.58 -57.37
CA ARG A 97 -1.17 -2.94 -58.67
C ARG A 97 -2.68 -2.78 -58.60
N GLY A 98 -3.24 -1.79 -59.28
CA GLY A 98 -4.70 -1.69 -59.41
C GLY A 98 -5.29 -2.87 -60.17
N PHE A 99 -6.58 -3.16 -59.96
CA PHE A 99 -7.32 -4.16 -60.75
C PHE A 99 -7.43 -3.80 -62.24
N ASP A 100 -7.16 -2.54 -62.60
CA ASP A 100 -6.97 -2.06 -63.98
C ASP A 100 -5.51 -2.23 -64.49
N ASN A 101 -4.71 -3.04 -63.80
CA ASN A 101 -3.27 -3.28 -64.02
C ASN A 101 -2.34 -2.06 -63.89
N ARG A 102 -2.85 -0.86 -63.56
CA ARG A 102 -2.00 0.34 -63.40
C ARG A 102 -1.34 0.39 -62.03
N VAL A 103 -0.04 0.70 -61.98
CA VAL A 103 0.69 0.90 -60.72
C VAL A 103 0.33 2.27 -60.12
N ARG A 104 0.09 2.32 -58.80
CA ARG A 104 -0.23 3.55 -58.07
C ARG A 104 0.57 3.66 -56.76
N LEU A 105 0.86 4.89 -56.36
CA LEU A 105 1.38 5.23 -55.03
C LEU A 105 0.28 5.97 -54.26
N PHE A 106 0.13 5.68 -52.97
CA PHE A 106 -0.84 6.37 -52.12
C PHE A 106 -0.22 7.59 -51.44
N ARG A 107 -0.63 8.80 -51.85
CA ARG A 107 -0.23 10.11 -51.29
C ARG A 107 1.29 10.30 -51.03
N PRO A 108 2.18 9.94 -51.99
CA PRO A 108 3.63 9.93 -51.77
C PRO A 108 4.21 11.32 -51.45
N ASP A 109 3.54 12.40 -51.87
CA ASP A 109 3.89 13.79 -51.54
C ASP A 109 3.83 14.06 -50.03
N ARG A 110 2.87 13.45 -49.32
CA ARG A 110 2.74 13.62 -47.86
C ARG A 110 3.85 12.90 -47.11
N ASN A 111 4.21 11.70 -47.55
CA ASN A 111 5.37 10.98 -47.03
C ASN A 111 6.67 11.77 -47.27
N ALA A 112 6.90 12.28 -48.49
CA ALA A 112 8.11 13.02 -48.82
C ALA A 112 8.27 14.29 -47.95
N LYS A 113 7.19 15.07 -47.76
CA LYS A 113 7.19 16.24 -46.85
C LYS A 113 7.50 15.86 -45.40
N ARG A 114 6.94 14.75 -44.91
CA ARG A 114 7.19 14.27 -43.54
C ARG A 114 8.62 13.73 -43.37
N LEU A 115 9.25 13.20 -44.43
CA LEU A 115 10.68 12.85 -44.41
C LEU A 115 11.57 14.10 -44.34
N VAL A 116 11.30 15.13 -45.15
CA VAL A 116 12.03 16.41 -45.10
C VAL A 116 11.92 17.06 -43.72
N MET A 117 10.73 17.04 -43.12
CA MET A 117 10.50 17.51 -41.74
C MET A 117 11.29 16.68 -40.72
N SER A 118 11.28 15.35 -40.84
CA SER A 118 12.01 14.45 -39.94
C SER A 118 13.53 14.64 -40.07
N ALA A 119 14.05 14.78 -41.29
CA ALA A 119 15.44 15.09 -41.57
C ALA A 119 15.87 16.41 -40.91
N LYS A 120 15.05 17.46 -41.05
CA LYS A 120 15.25 18.75 -40.38
C LYS A 120 15.29 18.62 -38.84
N ARG A 121 14.47 17.75 -38.23
CA ARG A 121 14.45 17.54 -36.78
C ARG A 121 15.73 16.90 -36.24
N VAL A 122 16.39 16.01 -37.01
CA VAL A 122 17.66 15.36 -36.62
C VAL A 122 18.89 15.92 -37.34
N SER A 123 18.81 17.17 -37.83
CA SER A 123 19.92 17.90 -38.48
C SER A 123 20.55 17.19 -39.70
N LEU A 124 19.76 16.40 -40.42
CA LEU A 124 20.14 15.77 -41.69
C LEU A 124 19.88 16.73 -42.87
N PRO A 125 20.57 16.55 -44.03
CA PRO A 125 20.42 17.45 -45.16
C PRO A 125 19.00 17.43 -45.74
N GLN A 126 18.52 18.63 -46.09
CA GLN A 126 17.23 18.82 -46.76
C GLN A 126 17.36 18.62 -48.28
N PHE A 127 16.24 18.28 -48.90
CA PHE A 127 16.06 18.05 -50.33
C PHE A 127 14.64 18.46 -50.71
N ASP A 128 14.38 18.62 -52.01
CA ASP A 128 13.03 18.91 -52.53
C ASP A 128 12.15 17.65 -52.46
N ASP A 129 10.94 17.77 -51.91
CA ASP A 129 10.05 16.63 -51.74
C ASP A 129 9.52 16.06 -53.07
N ALA A 130 9.44 16.87 -54.13
CA ALA A 130 9.04 16.41 -55.47
C ALA A 130 10.11 15.51 -56.11
N GLU A 131 11.39 15.82 -55.92
CA GLU A 131 12.51 15.04 -56.46
C GLU A 131 12.55 13.63 -55.86
N LEU A 132 12.31 13.50 -54.54
CA LEU A 132 12.17 12.19 -53.90
C LEU A 132 10.99 11.39 -54.48
N VAL A 133 9.87 12.05 -54.79
CA VAL A 133 8.71 11.38 -55.40
C VAL A 133 9.03 10.85 -56.79
N GLU A 134 9.81 11.57 -57.62
CA GLU A 134 10.25 11.05 -58.92
C GLU A 134 11.28 9.91 -58.80
N LEU A 135 12.20 9.95 -57.82
CA LEU A 135 13.10 8.82 -57.53
C LEU A 135 12.32 7.56 -57.12
N ILE A 136 11.31 7.70 -56.25
CA ILE A 136 10.42 6.60 -55.86
C ILE A 136 9.67 6.06 -57.08
N LYS A 137 9.08 6.94 -57.92
CA LYS A 137 8.40 6.53 -59.15
C LYS A 137 9.35 5.80 -60.11
N ALA A 138 10.61 6.23 -60.23
CA ALA A 138 11.60 5.57 -61.07
C ALA A 138 11.90 4.13 -60.58
N LEU A 139 12.17 3.95 -59.29
CA LEU A 139 12.39 2.61 -58.72
C LEU A 139 11.17 1.69 -58.91
N VAL A 140 9.98 2.21 -58.62
CA VAL A 140 8.72 1.48 -58.78
C VAL A 140 8.47 1.12 -60.25
N ARG A 141 8.77 2.00 -61.21
CA ARG A 141 8.66 1.70 -62.65
C ARG A 141 9.61 0.56 -63.07
N THR A 142 10.83 0.54 -62.54
CA THR A 142 11.83 -0.53 -62.81
C THR A 142 11.35 -1.88 -62.30
N ASP A 143 11.05 -1.99 -61.00
CA ASP A 143 10.86 -3.30 -60.37
C ASP A 143 9.42 -3.82 -60.43
N ALA A 144 8.40 -2.95 -60.53
CA ALA A 144 7.00 -3.39 -60.43
C ALA A 144 6.56 -4.38 -61.51
N LYS A 145 7.21 -4.43 -62.69
CA LYS A 145 6.86 -5.41 -63.74
C LYS A 145 7.10 -6.85 -63.27
N ARG A 146 8.17 -7.10 -62.50
CA ARG A 146 8.54 -8.41 -61.95
C ARG A 146 8.01 -8.60 -60.54
N TRP A 147 8.20 -7.59 -59.69
CA TRP A 147 7.95 -7.68 -58.24
C TRP A 147 6.54 -7.29 -57.80
N LEU A 148 5.69 -6.83 -58.71
CA LEU A 148 4.33 -6.37 -58.40
C LEU A 148 3.38 -6.77 -59.54
N ALA A 149 3.41 -8.05 -59.96
CA ALA A 149 2.66 -8.52 -61.12
C ALA A 149 1.15 -8.63 -60.85
N GLU A 150 0.77 -9.27 -59.74
CA GLU A 150 -0.61 -9.63 -59.38
C GLU A 150 -1.53 -8.41 -59.14
N PRO A 151 -2.71 -8.33 -59.79
CA PRO A 151 -3.75 -7.34 -59.46
C PRO A 151 -4.17 -7.35 -57.99
N GLY A 152 -4.35 -6.17 -57.40
CA GLY A 152 -4.68 -6.01 -55.98
C GLY A 152 -3.47 -6.07 -55.04
N SER A 153 -2.35 -6.66 -55.45
CA SER A 153 -1.14 -6.75 -54.63
C SER A 153 -0.43 -5.40 -54.41
N PHE A 154 0.43 -5.34 -53.41
CA PHE A 154 1.32 -4.20 -53.15
C PHE A 154 2.76 -4.62 -52.85
N ARG A 155 3.68 -3.65 -52.89
CA ARG A 155 5.02 -3.73 -52.30
C ARG A 155 5.27 -2.51 -51.43
N TYR A 156 5.98 -2.71 -50.32
CA TYR A 156 6.28 -1.64 -49.38
C TYR A 156 7.52 -0.87 -49.86
N VAL A 157 7.47 0.46 -49.81
CA VAL A 157 8.56 1.35 -50.20
C VAL A 157 9.11 2.03 -48.94
N ARG A 158 10.42 1.90 -48.72
CA ARG A 158 11.16 2.42 -47.57
C ARG A 158 12.22 3.43 -48.04
N PRO A 159 11.87 4.72 -48.14
CA PRO A 159 12.87 5.79 -48.16
C PRO A 159 13.49 5.94 -46.76
N ALA A 160 14.79 6.21 -46.69
CA ALA A 160 15.48 6.55 -45.44
C ALA A 160 16.70 7.45 -45.69
N LEU A 161 17.04 8.26 -44.69
CA LEU A 161 18.19 9.15 -44.69
C LEU A 161 18.99 8.95 -43.40
N ILE A 162 20.27 8.62 -43.54
CA ILE A 162 21.19 8.29 -42.44
C ILE A 162 22.44 9.17 -42.47
N GLY A 163 22.92 9.61 -41.29
CA GLY A 163 24.19 10.33 -41.14
C GLY A 163 25.39 9.37 -41.16
N THR A 164 26.22 9.45 -42.20
CA THR A 164 27.34 8.52 -42.46
C THR A 164 28.73 9.11 -42.18
N GLY A 165 28.78 10.37 -41.73
CA GLY A 165 30.03 11.10 -41.46
C GLY A 165 30.95 10.43 -40.44
N ARG A 166 32.26 10.52 -40.66
CA ARG A 166 33.31 9.84 -39.87
C ARG A 166 33.67 10.60 -38.58
N GLN A 167 32.72 10.88 -37.70
CA GLN A 167 32.96 11.66 -36.47
C GLN A 167 32.18 11.12 -35.27
N LEU A 168 32.90 10.84 -34.18
CA LEU A 168 32.33 10.43 -32.89
C LEU A 168 31.87 11.62 -32.03
N GLY A 169 32.32 12.86 -32.30
CA GLY A 169 31.83 14.03 -31.59
C GLY A 169 30.37 14.32 -31.91
N VAL A 170 29.56 14.70 -30.92
CA VAL A 170 28.14 15.06 -31.09
C VAL A 170 28.03 16.37 -31.87
N GLN A 171 27.91 16.25 -33.20
CA GLN A 171 27.92 17.36 -34.15
C GLN A 171 26.95 17.08 -35.32
N ILE A 172 26.66 18.11 -36.13
CA ILE A 172 25.85 17.96 -37.35
C ILE A 172 26.60 17.06 -38.35
N PRO A 173 25.97 15.99 -38.90
CA PRO A 173 26.64 15.08 -39.83
C PRO A 173 27.14 15.81 -41.09
N ARG A 174 28.44 15.69 -41.39
CA ARG A 174 29.04 16.26 -42.62
C ARG A 174 28.85 15.40 -43.87
N GLU A 175 28.34 14.18 -43.71
CA GLU A 175 28.02 13.25 -44.79
C GLU A 175 26.73 12.49 -44.42
N ALA A 176 25.90 12.23 -45.43
CA ALA A 176 24.68 11.44 -45.29
C ALA A 176 24.38 10.66 -46.57
N VAL A 177 23.52 9.65 -46.47
CA VAL A 177 23.03 8.87 -47.63
C VAL A 177 21.51 8.79 -47.57
N LEU A 178 20.85 9.27 -48.63
CA LEU A 178 19.46 8.99 -48.93
C LEU A 178 19.40 7.68 -49.71
N PHE A 179 18.49 6.79 -49.32
CA PHE A 179 18.22 5.58 -50.10
C PHE A 179 16.73 5.25 -50.11
N VAL A 180 16.32 4.49 -51.14
CA VAL A 180 14.97 3.93 -51.24
C VAL A 180 15.10 2.46 -51.63
N VAL A 181 14.47 1.58 -50.85
CA VAL A 181 14.34 0.16 -51.17
C VAL A 181 12.86 -0.20 -51.27
N MET A 182 12.56 -1.19 -52.11
CA MET A 182 11.26 -1.86 -52.11
C MET A 182 11.40 -3.23 -51.47
N VAL A 183 10.43 -3.60 -50.64
CA VAL A 183 10.40 -4.89 -49.94
C VAL A 183 9.06 -5.57 -50.10
N CYS A 184 9.09 -6.90 -50.11
CA CYS A 184 7.91 -7.72 -49.90
C CYS A 184 7.46 -7.53 -48.45
N TRP A 185 6.15 -7.41 -48.24
CA TRP A 185 5.57 -7.06 -46.95
C TRP A 185 4.19 -7.72 -46.85
N PRO A 186 3.90 -8.50 -45.79
CA PRO A 186 2.61 -9.18 -45.64
C PRO A 186 1.44 -8.20 -45.60
N ASP A 187 0.25 -8.64 -46.05
CA ASP A 187 -0.95 -7.85 -45.82
C ASP A 187 -1.53 -8.11 -44.43
N PHE A 188 -0.95 -7.47 -43.42
CA PHE A 188 -1.45 -7.50 -42.04
C PHE A 188 -2.91 -7.02 -41.87
N SER A 189 -3.56 -6.48 -42.90
CA SER A 189 -5.00 -6.18 -42.86
C SER A 189 -5.87 -7.42 -43.10
N THR A 190 -5.47 -8.34 -43.98
CA THR A 190 -6.28 -9.50 -44.42
C THR A 190 -5.64 -10.87 -44.19
N GLU A 191 -4.31 -10.93 -44.02
CA GLU A 191 -3.53 -12.15 -43.89
C GLU A 191 -3.02 -12.32 -42.45
N THR A 192 -2.83 -13.58 -42.03
CA THR A 192 -2.21 -13.94 -40.74
C THR A 192 -0.94 -14.76 -40.93
N PRO A 193 0.04 -14.67 -39.99
CA PRO A 193 1.28 -15.41 -40.11
C PRO A 193 1.06 -16.94 -40.23
N PRO A 194 1.89 -17.67 -40.99
CA PRO A 194 1.79 -19.12 -41.11
C PRO A 194 1.91 -19.80 -39.74
N GLY A 195 1.01 -20.74 -39.46
CA GLY A 195 0.94 -21.42 -38.16
C GLY A 195 0.23 -20.64 -37.05
N VAL A 196 -0.17 -19.39 -37.29
CA VAL A 196 -1.04 -18.62 -36.38
C VAL A 196 -2.50 -18.76 -36.85
N ALA A 197 -3.42 -18.98 -35.92
CA ALA A 197 -4.84 -19.07 -36.24
C ALA A 197 -5.34 -17.77 -36.90
N PRO A 198 -6.09 -17.85 -38.02
CA PRO A 198 -6.64 -16.68 -38.68
C PRO A 198 -7.50 -15.85 -37.72
N ARG A 199 -7.17 -14.57 -37.60
CA ARG A 199 -7.86 -13.58 -36.78
C ARG A 199 -8.08 -12.31 -37.60
N SER A 200 -9.31 -11.82 -37.60
CA SER A 200 -9.68 -10.60 -38.32
C SER A 200 -9.23 -9.33 -37.60
N ASP A 201 -8.87 -9.42 -36.32
CA ASP A 201 -8.89 -8.35 -35.35
C ASP A 201 -7.55 -8.13 -34.61
N LEU A 202 -7.32 -6.90 -34.11
CA LEU A 202 -6.21 -6.58 -33.20
C LEU A 202 -6.64 -6.57 -31.74
N ARG A 203 -5.76 -7.10 -30.88
CA ARG A 203 -5.85 -6.97 -29.42
C ARG A 203 -4.74 -6.07 -28.92
N LEU A 204 -5.09 -5.06 -28.12
CA LEU A 204 -4.16 -4.07 -27.56
C LEU A 204 -3.97 -4.24 -26.05
N LEU A 205 -2.74 -4.09 -25.59
CA LEU A 205 -2.38 -3.98 -24.17
C LEU A 205 -2.00 -2.52 -23.84
N THR A 206 -2.58 -1.91 -22.81
CA THR A 206 -2.22 -0.55 -22.39
C THR A 206 -0.80 -0.48 -21.82
N SER A 207 -0.04 0.57 -22.15
CA SER A 207 1.31 0.77 -21.57
C SER A 207 1.26 1.05 -20.07
N ARG A 208 2.34 0.71 -19.37
CA ARG A 208 2.55 0.99 -17.94
C ARG A 208 2.81 2.49 -17.69
N ASN A 209 2.57 2.95 -16.46
CA ASN A 209 2.73 4.36 -16.06
C ASN A 209 4.19 4.87 -16.13
N ASP A 210 5.17 3.98 -16.01
CA ASP A 210 6.60 4.28 -16.14
C ASP A 210 7.10 4.31 -17.60
N THR A 211 6.25 3.92 -18.55
CA THR A 211 6.65 3.55 -19.92
C THR A 211 5.94 4.43 -20.95
N ILE A 212 6.63 5.48 -21.40
CA ILE A 212 6.08 6.54 -22.25
C ILE A 212 6.73 6.54 -23.65
N ARG A 213 5.92 6.54 -24.72
CA ARG A 213 6.40 6.53 -26.12
C ARG A 213 7.03 7.85 -26.58
N ALA A 214 6.48 8.98 -26.11
CA ALA A 214 6.89 10.34 -26.43
C ALA A 214 6.35 11.30 -25.36
N TRP A 215 6.99 12.46 -25.21
CA TRP A 215 6.62 13.50 -24.25
C TRP A 215 6.64 14.90 -24.92
N PRO A 216 5.93 15.90 -24.37
CA PRO A 216 5.90 17.25 -24.94
C PRO A 216 7.30 17.86 -24.99
N GLY A 217 7.62 18.54 -26.09
CA GLY A 217 8.97 19.04 -26.37
C GLY A 217 9.96 17.99 -26.92
N GLY A 218 9.59 16.71 -26.90
CA GLY A 218 10.36 15.61 -27.51
C GLY A 218 10.32 15.61 -29.05
N PHE A 219 10.21 14.43 -29.64
CA PHE A 219 10.21 14.26 -31.11
C PHE A 219 9.26 13.15 -31.59
N GLY A 220 8.20 12.85 -30.83
CA GLY A 220 7.18 11.87 -31.18
C GLY A 220 6.50 12.11 -32.53
N TYR A 221 6.30 13.38 -32.88
CA TYR A 221 5.79 13.84 -34.18
C TYR A 221 6.68 13.57 -35.41
N ALA A 222 7.94 13.13 -35.24
CA ALA A 222 8.89 12.90 -36.33
C ALA A 222 9.21 11.41 -36.51
N LYS A 223 9.41 10.97 -37.76
CA LYS A 223 9.64 9.55 -38.08
C LYS A 223 11.13 9.18 -38.01
N VAL A 224 11.67 9.31 -36.79
CA VAL A 224 13.09 9.10 -36.45
C VAL A 224 13.31 7.75 -35.78
N GLY A 225 14.46 7.10 -36.00
CA GLY A 225 14.72 5.75 -35.47
C GLY A 225 14.64 5.65 -33.94
N ALA A 226 15.01 6.72 -33.23
CA ALA A 226 14.99 6.80 -31.77
C ALA A 226 13.59 6.62 -31.14
N ASN A 227 12.51 6.87 -31.88
CA ASN A 227 11.13 6.65 -31.39
C ASN A 227 10.71 5.18 -31.36
N TYR A 228 11.48 4.28 -31.98
CA TYR A 228 11.09 2.88 -32.20
C TYR A 228 11.95 1.89 -31.41
N GLY A 229 13.27 2.12 -31.33
CA GLY A 229 14.19 1.23 -30.61
C GLY A 229 13.78 0.90 -29.17
N PRO A 230 13.49 1.90 -28.32
CA PRO A 230 13.04 1.68 -26.94
C PRO A 230 11.69 0.95 -26.84
N SER A 231 10.82 1.10 -27.85
CA SER A 231 9.45 0.54 -27.81
C SER A 231 9.40 -0.98 -27.93
N PHE A 232 10.49 -1.63 -28.38
CA PHE A 232 10.52 -3.07 -28.56
C PHE A 232 10.38 -3.86 -27.25
N VAL A 233 10.81 -3.32 -26.11
CA VAL A 233 10.65 -3.98 -24.80
C VAL A 233 9.15 -4.19 -24.51
N SER A 234 8.36 -3.12 -24.54
CA SER A 234 6.91 -3.16 -24.34
C SER A 234 6.19 -3.94 -25.43
N HIS A 235 6.70 -3.94 -26.67
CA HIS A 235 6.12 -4.74 -27.75
C HIS A 235 6.31 -6.25 -27.52
N CYS A 236 7.49 -6.68 -27.06
CA CYS A 236 7.73 -8.05 -26.64
C CYS A 236 6.83 -8.44 -25.46
N GLU A 237 6.71 -7.58 -24.44
CA GLU A 237 5.79 -7.83 -23.30
C GLU A 237 4.34 -8.02 -23.74
N ALA A 238 3.86 -7.21 -24.70
CA ALA A 238 2.52 -7.38 -25.28
C ALA A 238 2.39 -8.73 -25.99
N GLN A 239 3.35 -9.09 -26.85
CA GLN A 239 3.33 -10.36 -27.60
C GLN A 239 3.40 -11.58 -26.68
N GLU A 240 4.28 -11.57 -25.69
CA GLU A 240 4.37 -12.63 -24.67
C GLU A 240 3.08 -12.72 -23.83
N SER A 241 2.39 -11.60 -23.62
CA SER A 241 1.06 -11.54 -22.99
C SER A 241 -0.11 -11.88 -23.93
N GLY A 242 0.15 -12.25 -25.19
CA GLY A 242 -0.86 -12.59 -26.19
C GLY A 242 -1.53 -11.41 -26.90
N TYR A 243 -1.05 -10.18 -26.73
CA TYR A 243 -1.54 -8.98 -27.42
C TYR A 243 -0.74 -8.68 -28.68
N ASP A 244 -1.40 -8.09 -29.66
CA ASP A 244 -0.82 -7.87 -30.99
C ASP A 244 -0.02 -6.56 -31.05
N GLN A 245 -0.39 -5.55 -30.25
CA GLN A 245 0.30 -4.25 -30.11
C GLN A 245 0.09 -3.64 -28.70
N ILE A 246 0.89 -2.63 -28.35
CA ILE A 246 0.67 -1.76 -27.19
C ILE A 246 -0.26 -0.60 -27.57
N LEU A 247 -1.19 -0.22 -26.70
CA LEU A 247 -1.87 1.09 -26.71
C LEU A 247 -1.11 2.03 -25.77
N TRP A 248 -0.47 3.05 -26.32
CA TRP A 248 0.37 3.98 -25.57
C TRP A 248 -0.48 5.01 -24.82
N LEU A 249 -0.27 5.08 -23.51
CA LEU A 249 -0.86 6.07 -22.62
C LEU A 249 0.16 7.17 -22.28
N PHE A 250 -0.33 8.37 -21.96
CA PHE A 250 0.48 9.51 -21.54
C PHE A 250 -0.20 10.29 -20.42
N GLY A 251 0.58 10.78 -19.45
CA GLY A 251 0.08 11.53 -18.29
C GLY A 251 -0.54 10.65 -17.20
N ASP A 252 -0.67 11.20 -15.99
CA ASP A 252 -1.23 10.52 -14.82
C ASP A 252 -2.72 10.17 -14.99
N ASP A 253 -3.39 10.86 -15.91
CA ASP A 253 -4.78 10.66 -16.34
C ASP A 253 -4.94 9.60 -17.45
N GLY A 254 -3.85 9.03 -17.97
CA GLY A 254 -3.89 7.94 -18.94
C GLY A 254 -4.46 8.33 -20.31
N GLN A 255 -4.01 9.46 -20.86
CA GLN A 255 -4.41 9.95 -22.19
C GLN A 255 -4.02 8.95 -23.27
N VAL A 256 -4.97 8.58 -24.13
CA VAL A 256 -4.72 7.65 -25.24
C VAL A 256 -3.99 8.39 -26.36
N THR A 257 -2.88 7.83 -26.85
CA THR A 257 -2.05 8.46 -27.88
C THR A 257 -2.02 7.68 -29.20
N GLU A 258 -1.28 6.56 -29.25
CA GLU A 258 -1.06 5.75 -30.45
C GLU A 258 -1.11 4.25 -30.13
N ALA A 259 -1.32 3.41 -31.14
CA ALA A 259 -1.32 1.95 -31.00
C ALA A 259 -0.12 1.36 -31.75
N GLY A 260 0.90 0.93 -31.00
CA GLY A 260 2.17 0.45 -31.54
C GLY A 260 2.88 1.54 -32.34
N ALA A 261 2.97 1.36 -33.66
CA ALA A 261 3.51 2.33 -34.61
C ALA A 261 2.43 3.01 -35.50
N SER A 262 1.16 2.92 -35.10
CA SER A 262 -0.03 3.38 -35.83
C SER A 262 -0.85 4.37 -35.01
N ASN A 263 -1.61 5.26 -35.67
CA ASN A 263 -2.53 6.15 -34.97
C ASN A 263 -3.79 5.39 -34.53
N PHE A 264 -4.34 5.73 -33.37
CA PHE A 264 -5.55 5.11 -32.81
C PHE A 264 -6.80 5.97 -33.07
N PHE A 265 -7.95 5.30 -33.24
CA PHE A 265 -9.26 5.89 -33.47
C PHE A 265 -10.35 5.14 -32.71
N ALA A 266 -11.36 5.87 -32.23
CA ALA A 266 -12.58 5.31 -31.65
C ALA A 266 -13.82 6.07 -32.14
N VAL A 267 -14.86 5.36 -32.56
CA VAL A 267 -16.18 5.93 -32.89
C VAL A 267 -17.07 5.81 -31.66
N VAL A 268 -17.49 6.94 -31.10
CA VAL A 268 -18.23 7.03 -29.83
C VAL A 268 -19.48 7.89 -30.00
N LYS A 269 -20.60 7.49 -29.39
CA LYS A 269 -21.79 8.35 -29.24
C LYS A 269 -21.55 9.38 -28.13
N ASP A 270 -21.69 10.66 -28.47
CA ASP A 270 -21.63 11.76 -27.53
C ASP A 270 -22.72 11.64 -26.46
N GLU A 271 -22.34 11.85 -25.19
CA GLU A 271 -23.19 11.59 -24.02
C GLU A 271 -24.40 12.54 -23.95
N ARG A 272 -24.31 13.75 -24.53
CA ARG A 272 -25.37 14.77 -24.43
C ARG A 272 -26.27 14.84 -25.66
N THR A 273 -25.71 14.61 -26.84
CA THR A 273 -26.38 14.78 -28.13
C THR A 273 -26.68 13.46 -28.83
N SER A 274 -26.10 12.34 -28.36
CA SER A 274 -26.19 11.01 -28.99
C SER A 274 -25.69 10.94 -30.44
N LYS A 275 -25.02 11.99 -30.93
CA LYS A 275 -24.35 11.99 -32.24
C LYS A 275 -23.10 11.13 -32.22
N LEU A 276 -22.74 10.56 -33.36
CA LEU A 276 -21.48 9.83 -33.50
C LEU A 276 -20.31 10.81 -33.64
N GLN A 277 -19.24 10.56 -32.89
CA GLN A 277 -17.98 11.27 -32.96
C GLN A 277 -16.84 10.29 -33.23
N LEU A 278 -15.94 10.65 -34.14
CA LEU A 278 -14.68 9.97 -34.37
C LEU A 278 -13.58 10.64 -33.55
N LEU A 279 -13.19 9.99 -32.46
CA LEU A 279 -12.15 10.44 -31.55
C LEU A 279 -10.76 10.03 -32.08
N THR A 280 -9.81 10.95 -32.07
CA THR A 280 -8.37 10.65 -32.24
C THR A 280 -7.52 11.71 -31.54
N ALA A 281 -6.34 11.33 -31.04
CA ALA A 281 -5.46 12.24 -30.32
C ALA A 281 -4.97 13.40 -31.21
N PRO A 282 -4.86 14.65 -30.68
CA PRO A 282 -4.50 15.83 -31.46
C PRO A 282 -2.99 15.87 -31.81
N LEU A 283 -2.60 16.82 -32.66
CA LEU A 283 -1.21 16.99 -33.14
C LEU A 283 -0.48 18.20 -32.53
N ASP A 284 -1.13 18.95 -31.64
CA ASP A 284 -0.70 20.26 -31.13
C ASP A 284 0.48 20.18 -30.14
N ASP A 285 0.44 19.22 -29.22
CA ASP A 285 1.50 18.95 -28.23
C ASP A 285 2.73 18.21 -28.80
N LYS A 286 2.63 17.77 -30.07
CA LYS A 286 3.66 17.06 -30.83
C LYS A 286 4.04 15.68 -30.28
N LEU A 287 3.17 15.06 -29.50
CA LEU A 287 3.29 13.66 -29.09
C LEU A 287 3.09 12.71 -30.28
N ILE A 288 2.02 12.95 -31.04
CA ILE A 288 1.48 12.04 -32.05
C ILE A 288 2.19 12.20 -33.41
N LEU A 289 2.44 11.09 -34.11
CA LEU A 289 2.94 11.12 -35.49
C LEU A 289 1.80 11.48 -36.46
N ASP A 290 1.95 12.53 -37.28
CA ASP A 290 0.98 12.89 -38.32
C ASP A 290 0.93 11.81 -39.41
N GLY A 291 0.03 10.83 -39.24
CA GLY A 291 -0.15 9.69 -40.13
C GLY A 291 -0.80 10.08 -41.46
N VAL A 292 -0.20 9.67 -42.57
CA VAL A 292 -0.82 9.82 -43.91
C VAL A 292 -2.16 9.07 -43.98
N THR A 293 -2.28 7.89 -43.36
CA THR A 293 -3.56 7.17 -43.25
C THR A 293 -4.53 7.87 -42.30
N ARG A 294 -4.10 8.28 -41.09
CA ARG A 294 -4.89 9.10 -40.14
C ARG A 294 -5.53 10.30 -40.84
N ARG A 295 -4.72 11.12 -41.51
CA ARG A 295 -5.17 12.28 -42.29
C ARG A 295 -6.16 11.92 -43.39
N SER A 296 -5.95 10.78 -44.06
CA SER A 296 -6.86 10.32 -45.12
C SER A 296 -8.19 9.81 -44.56
N VAL A 297 -8.21 9.22 -43.36
CA VAL A 297 -9.44 8.85 -42.65
C VAL A 297 -10.23 10.11 -42.30
N LEU A 298 -9.60 11.12 -41.69
CA LEU A 298 -10.24 12.39 -41.34
C LEU A 298 -10.83 13.08 -42.58
N GLU A 299 -10.03 13.28 -43.64
CA GLU A 299 -10.49 13.89 -44.90
C GLU A 299 -11.64 13.09 -45.56
N LEU A 300 -11.69 11.76 -45.40
CA LEU A 300 -12.78 10.92 -45.93
C LEU A 300 -14.06 11.04 -45.09
N VAL A 301 -13.95 11.11 -43.77
CA VAL A 301 -15.09 11.30 -42.87
C VAL A 301 -15.70 12.69 -43.07
N GLU A 302 -14.87 13.73 -43.09
CA GLU A 302 -15.28 15.12 -43.37
C GLU A 302 -15.94 15.29 -44.75
N SER A 303 -15.53 14.51 -45.76
CA SER A 303 -16.07 14.64 -47.13
C SER A 303 -17.22 13.70 -47.47
N ARG A 304 -17.40 12.59 -46.74
CA ARG A 304 -18.40 11.56 -47.08
C ARG A 304 -19.42 11.28 -45.98
N LEU A 305 -19.11 11.57 -44.72
CA LEU A 305 -19.95 11.30 -43.55
C LEU A 305 -20.28 12.58 -42.77
N ALA A 306 -20.11 13.74 -43.40
CA ALA A 306 -20.43 15.04 -42.81
C ALA A 306 -21.89 15.09 -42.33
N GLY A 307 -22.08 15.34 -41.04
CA GLY A 307 -23.40 15.36 -40.39
C GLY A 307 -23.87 14.02 -39.83
N GLU A 308 -23.27 12.91 -40.26
CA GLU A 308 -23.48 11.57 -39.69
C GLU A 308 -22.42 11.23 -38.62
N LEU A 309 -21.15 11.59 -38.87
CA LEU A 309 -20.00 11.35 -37.99
C LEU A 309 -19.18 12.64 -37.85
N GLU A 310 -19.11 13.17 -36.63
CA GLU A 310 -18.35 14.38 -36.28
C GLU A 310 -16.89 14.04 -35.96
N VAL A 311 -15.92 14.75 -36.55
CA VAL A 311 -14.50 14.56 -36.23
C VAL A 311 -14.13 15.30 -34.95
N SER A 312 -13.49 14.60 -34.02
CA SER A 312 -13.01 15.17 -32.75
C SER A 312 -11.53 14.84 -32.54
N GLU A 313 -10.66 15.74 -33.00
CA GLU A 313 -9.21 15.71 -32.70
C GLU A 313 -8.98 16.27 -31.29
N THR A 314 -9.29 15.47 -30.26
CA THR A 314 -9.26 15.88 -28.85
C THR A 314 -8.47 14.90 -27.98
N LYS A 315 -8.06 15.36 -26.79
CA LYS A 315 -7.52 14.49 -25.75
C LYS A 315 -8.66 13.73 -25.08
N PHE A 316 -8.48 12.43 -24.90
CA PHE A 316 -9.37 11.55 -24.15
C PHE A 316 -8.55 10.48 -23.44
N THR A 317 -9.04 10.03 -22.30
CA THR A 317 -8.37 9.05 -21.44
C THR A 317 -8.79 7.62 -21.76
N ILE A 318 -8.03 6.65 -21.26
CA ILE A 318 -8.45 5.25 -21.30
C ILE A 318 -9.77 5.03 -20.53
N SER A 319 -9.98 5.80 -19.45
CA SER A 319 -11.21 5.81 -18.66
C SER A 319 -12.42 6.37 -19.43
N ASP A 320 -12.22 7.33 -20.34
CA ASP A 320 -13.28 7.85 -21.23
C ASP A 320 -13.72 6.82 -22.26
N LEU A 321 -12.76 6.10 -22.87
CA LEU A 321 -13.06 4.98 -23.76
C LEU A 321 -13.76 3.85 -23.02
N GLU A 322 -13.28 3.52 -21.83
CA GLU A 322 -13.91 2.52 -20.98
C GLU A 322 -15.34 2.95 -20.67
N LYS A 323 -15.57 4.14 -20.10
CA LYS A 323 -16.92 4.69 -19.86
C LYS A 323 -17.79 4.64 -21.13
N ALA A 324 -17.27 5.02 -22.30
CA ALA A 324 -18.00 4.92 -23.56
C ALA A 324 -18.42 3.47 -23.91
N TRP A 325 -17.55 2.50 -23.70
CA TRP A 325 -17.89 1.07 -23.86
C TRP A 325 -18.90 0.60 -22.80
N LYS A 326 -18.67 0.95 -21.53
CA LYS A 326 -19.54 0.67 -20.37
C LYS A 326 -20.98 1.18 -20.58
N ASP A 327 -21.13 2.33 -21.26
CA ASP A 327 -22.41 2.97 -21.58
C ASP A 327 -23.06 2.48 -22.90
N GLY A 328 -22.43 1.55 -23.64
CA GLY A 328 -22.88 1.16 -24.99
C GLY A 328 -22.79 2.27 -26.05
N ARG A 329 -21.94 3.28 -25.78
CA ARG A 329 -21.68 4.44 -26.63
C ARG A 329 -20.49 4.24 -27.57
N LEU A 330 -19.49 3.45 -27.19
CA LEU A 330 -18.42 3.02 -28.11
C LEU A 330 -19.01 2.10 -29.17
N VAL A 331 -18.86 2.47 -30.45
CA VAL A 331 -19.40 1.74 -31.60
C VAL A 331 -18.31 0.89 -32.24
N GLU A 332 -17.15 1.50 -32.53
CA GLU A 332 -16.03 0.85 -33.20
C GLU A 332 -14.70 1.43 -32.66
N ALA A 333 -13.63 0.64 -32.73
CA ALA A 333 -12.26 1.10 -32.50
C ALA A 333 -11.33 0.49 -33.56
N PHE A 334 -10.36 1.26 -34.05
CA PHE A 334 -9.43 0.81 -35.08
C PHE A 334 -8.08 1.54 -35.02
N VAL A 335 -7.06 0.93 -35.62
CA VAL A 335 -5.76 1.56 -35.85
C VAL A 335 -5.63 1.94 -37.32
N SER A 336 -4.86 3.02 -37.60
CA SER A 336 -4.52 3.42 -38.96
C SER A 336 -3.02 3.66 -39.13
N GLY A 337 -2.46 3.15 -40.22
CA GLY A 337 -1.04 3.30 -40.53
C GLY A 337 -0.64 2.48 -41.76
N THR A 338 0.47 2.80 -42.42
CA THR A 338 0.83 2.20 -43.72
C THR A 338 0.86 0.65 -43.71
N ALA A 339 1.28 0.01 -42.62
CA ALA A 339 1.40 -1.44 -42.53
C ALA A 339 0.03 -2.14 -42.58
N PHE A 340 -0.82 -1.84 -41.60
CA PHE A 340 -2.18 -2.37 -41.44
C PHE A 340 -3.23 -1.72 -42.35
N PHE A 341 -2.91 -0.58 -42.96
CA PHE A 341 -3.85 0.37 -43.56
C PHE A 341 -4.94 0.82 -42.57
N ILE A 342 -6.04 0.07 -42.45
CA ILE A 342 -7.03 0.15 -41.39
C ILE A 342 -7.20 -1.26 -40.82
N LYS A 343 -7.17 -1.40 -39.50
CA LYS A 343 -7.40 -2.68 -38.82
C LYS A 343 -8.21 -2.45 -37.55
N ASP A 344 -9.29 -3.19 -37.42
CA ASP A 344 -10.22 -3.22 -36.30
C ASP A 344 -9.53 -3.67 -35.01
N VAL A 345 -9.99 -3.10 -33.89
CA VAL A 345 -9.54 -3.46 -32.54
C VAL A 345 -10.73 -4.09 -31.82
N SER A 346 -10.65 -5.40 -31.56
CA SER A 346 -11.69 -6.14 -30.83
C SER A 346 -11.54 -6.02 -29.31
N THR A 347 -10.29 -5.91 -28.85
CA THR A 347 -9.94 -6.01 -27.44
C THR A 347 -8.94 -4.95 -27.06
N ILE A 348 -9.26 -4.15 -26.04
CA ILE A 348 -8.28 -3.33 -25.32
C ILE A 348 -8.27 -3.86 -23.89
N ARG A 349 -7.15 -4.41 -23.43
CA ARG A 349 -7.02 -4.90 -22.05
C ARG A 349 -6.78 -3.73 -21.11
N VAL A 350 -7.85 -3.19 -20.55
CA VAL A 350 -7.81 -2.16 -19.50
C VAL A 350 -7.61 -2.84 -18.14
N GLY A 351 -6.40 -3.40 -17.93
CA GLY A 351 -6.11 -4.26 -16.77
C GLY A 351 -6.84 -5.61 -16.81
N VAL A 352 -6.40 -6.55 -15.97
CA VAL A 352 -7.14 -7.81 -15.68
C VAL A 352 -6.77 -8.22 -14.26
N LEU A 353 -7.77 -8.67 -13.51
CA LEU A 353 -7.61 -9.42 -12.25
C LEU A 353 -6.82 -10.73 -12.44
N GLY A 354 -5.50 -10.59 -12.54
CA GLY A 354 -4.49 -11.65 -12.42
C GLY A 354 -4.52 -12.80 -13.43
N GLY A 355 -3.52 -12.84 -14.31
CA GLY A 355 -3.25 -14.01 -15.15
C GLY A 355 -2.94 -15.28 -14.33
N TYR A 356 -2.39 -15.12 -13.13
CA TYR A 356 -2.05 -16.20 -12.21
C TYR A 356 -3.30 -16.84 -11.57
N TYR A 357 -4.25 -16.04 -11.08
CA TYR A 357 -5.51 -16.55 -10.53
C TYR A 357 -6.37 -17.25 -11.59
N SER A 358 -6.33 -16.73 -12.82
CA SER A 358 -6.97 -17.31 -14.01
C SER A 358 -6.46 -18.74 -14.29
N ALA A 359 -5.13 -18.92 -14.39
CA ALA A 359 -4.52 -20.24 -14.59
C ALA A 359 -4.83 -21.24 -13.46
N ARG A 360 -4.82 -20.78 -12.21
CA ARG A 360 -5.14 -21.64 -11.05
C ARG A 360 -6.61 -22.04 -10.99
N HIS A 361 -7.52 -21.19 -11.47
CA HIS A 361 -8.94 -21.54 -11.58
C HIS A 361 -9.17 -22.72 -12.53
N THR A 362 -8.58 -22.70 -13.73
CA THR A 362 -8.67 -23.78 -14.75
C THR A 362 -8.28 -25.14 -14.19
N LEU A 363 -7.20 -25.16 -13.39
CA LEU A 363 -6.63 -26.37 -12.79
C LEU A 363 -7.37 -26.79 -11.52
N GLY A 364 -8.49 -26.12 -11.19
CA GLY A 364 -9.27 -26.30 -9.97
C GLY A 364 -8.51 -25.97 -8.69
N GLN A 365 -7.30 -25.36 -8.78
CA GLN A 365 -6.35 -25.12 -7.68
C GLN A 365 -6.81 -24.04 -6.69
N TYR A 366 -7.88 -23.31 -6.98
CA TYR A 366 -8.62 -22.54 -5.98
C TYR A 366 -10.11 -22.74 -6.21
N ARG A 367 -10.84 -23.17 -5.17
CA ARG A 367 -12.31 -23.30 -5.23
C ARG A 367 -12.97 -22.12 -4.54
N SER A 368 -12.95 -22.03 -3.22
CA SER A 368 -13.52 -20.90 -2.49
C SER A 368 -12.73 -20.56 -1.22
N ALA A 369 -12.67 -19.27 -0.88
CA ALA A 369 -12.62 -18.82 0.50
C ALA A 369 -14.06 -18.67 1.02
N CYS A 370 -14.28 -18.82 2.32
CA CYS A 370 -15.57 -18.55 2.94
C CYS A 370 -15.46 -18.06 4.38
N VAL A 371 -16.26 -17.05 4.73
CA VAL A 371 -16.43 -16.54 6.09
C VAL A 371 -17.88 -16.67 6.51
N VAL A 372 -18.12 -17.31 7.65
CA VAL A 372 -19.44 -17.52 8.23
C VAL A 372 -19.64 -16.62 9.44
N ALA A 373 -20.78 -15.95 9.53
CA ALA A 373 -21.25 -15.28 10.73
C ALA A 373 -22.48 -16.01 11.29
N SER A 374 -22.41 -16.44 12.55
CA SER A 374 -23.49 -17.12 13.27
C SER A 374 -24.20 -16.16 14.21
N TYR A 375 -25.52 -16.12 14.14
CA TYR A 375 -26.37 -15.21 14.90
C TYR A 375 -27.43 -15.95 15.71
N SER A 376 -27.53 -15.64 17.00
CA SER A 376 -28.68 -15.99 17.85
C SER A 376 -29.81 -14.99 17.65
N ILE A 377 -31.04 -15.50 17.72
CA ILE A 377 -32.26 -14.72 17.52
C ILE A 377 -33.10 -14.75 18.79
N SER A 378 -33.47 -13.57 19.31
CA SER A 378 -34.16 -13.37 20.59
C SER A 378 -35.36 -12.42 20.44
N GLY A 379 -36.41 -12.86 19.74
CA GLY A 379 -37.61 -12.06 19.47
C GLY A 379 -38.92 -12.86 19.58
N PRO A 380 -40.08 -12.18 19.54
CA PRO A 380 -41.39 -12.77 19.89
C PRO A 380 -41.81 -13.92 18.97
N ASP A 381 -42.83 -14.67 19.42
CA ASP A 381 -43.21 -16.05 19.03
C ASP A 381 -43.46 -16.37 17.52
N ASP A 382 -43.29 -15.40 16.63
CA ASP A 382 -43.73 -15.42 15.23
C ASP A 382 -42.62 -15.68 14.19
N LEU A 383 -41.48 -16.30 14.54
CA LEU A 383 -40.53 -16.84 13.54
C LEU A 383 -40.80 -18.31 13.20
N LYS A 384 -42.09 -18.62 13.00
CA LYS A 384 -42.56 -19.89 12.43
C LYS A 384 -42.20 -19.97 10.93
N PRO A 385 -42.03 -21.18 10.35
CA PRO A 385 -41.65 -21.35 8.94
C PRO A 385 -42.57 -20.65 7.91
N SER A 386 -43.82 -20.37 8.28
CA SER A 386 -44.86 -19.76 7.44
C SER A 386 -45.13 -18.28 7.71
N SER A 387 -44.36 -17.61 8.59
CA SER A 387 -44.73 -16.27 9.09
C SER A 387 -44.33 -15.10 8.17
N PRO A 388 -45.08 -13.98 8.20
CA PRO A 388 -44.66 -12.74 7.53
C PRO A 388 -43.34 -12.17 8.06
N ALA A 389 -42.97 -12.46 9.31
CA ALA A 389 -41.69 -12.01 9.89
C ALA A 389 -40.50 -12.71 9.22
N LYS A 390 -40.62 -14.00 8.90
CA LYS A 390 -39.59 -14.74 8.14
C LYS A 390 -39.39 -14.16 6.74
N SER A 391 -40.47 -13.84 6.03
CA SER A 391 -40.39 -13.18 4.71
C SER A 391 -39.70 -11.81 4.79
N ARG A 392 -39.95 -11.01 5.84
CA ARG A 392 -39.26 -9.74 6.08
C ARG A 392 -37.76 -9.92 6.30
N LEU A 393 -37.35 -10.95 7.06
CA LEU A 393 -35.92 -11.30 7.23
C LEU A 393 -35.25 -11.63 5.90
N HIS A 394 -35.92 -12.40 5.02
CA HIS A 394 -35.39 -12.71 3.68
C HIS A 394 -35.29 -11.48 2.77
N PHE A 395 -36.29 -10.59 2.78
CA PHE A 395 -36.23 -9.34 2.03
C PHE A 395 -35.11 -8.40 2.53
N ALA A 396 -34.87 -8.38 3.85
CA ALA A 396 -33.75 -7.64 4.43
C ALA A 396 -32.39 -8.23 4.01
N LEU A 397 -32.21 -9.55 4.15
CA LEU A 397 -31.02 -10.27 3.68
C LEU A 397 -30.69 -9.93 2.21
N GLU A 398 -31.68 -10.04 1.34
CA GLU A 398 -31.51 -9.75 -0.09
C GLU A 398 -31.15 -8.28 -0.35
N ARG A 399 -31.81 -7.31 0.31
CA ARG A 399 -31.48 -5.88 0.14
C ARG A 399 -30.07 -5.53 0.62
N CYS A 400 -29.60 -6.11 1.73
CA CYS A 400 -28.21 -5.95 2.15
C CYS A 400 -27.22 -6.49 1.11
N ILE A 401 -27.53 -7.65 0.50
CA ILE A 401 -26.71 -8.20 -0.60
C ILE A 401 -26.72 -7.25 -1.82
N GLN A 402 -27.88 -6.71 -2.23
CA GLN A 402 -27.94 -5.74 -3.34
C GLN A 402 -27.08 -4.49 -3.08
N ALA A 403 -27.13 -3.96 -1.85
CA ALA A 403 -26.33 -2.83 -1.44
C ALA A 403 -24.83 -3.16 -1.38
N ALA A 404 -24.44 -4.35 -0.93
CA ALA A 404 -23.06 -4.83 -0.97
C ALA A 404 -22.53 -4.91 -2.42
N ILE A 405 -23.29 -5.49 -3.36
CA ILE A 405 -22.90 -5.55 -4.78
C ILE A 405 -22.73 -4.14 -5.37
N ARG A 406 -23.59 -3.18 -4.99
CA ARG A 406 -23.44 -1.78 -5.41
C ARG A 406 -22.17 -1.15 -4.83
N ARG A 407 -21.89 -1.37 -3.54
CA ARG A 407 -20.74 -0.82 -2.79
C ARG A 407 -19.38 -1.38 -3.23
N TYR A 408 -19.30 -2.64 -3.66
CA TYR A 408 -18.04 -3.33 -3.88
C TYR A 408 -17.86 -3.80 -5.34
N PRO A 409 -16.91 -3.22 -6.12
CA PRO A 409 -16.68 -3.61 -7.51
C PRO A 409 -16.40 -5.10 -7.72
N GLY A 410 -15.59 -5.73 -6.87
CA GLY A 410 -15.24 -7.16 -6.98
C GLY A 410 -16.43 -8.12 -6.93
N LEU A 411 -17.55 -7.74 -6.31
CA LEU A 411 -18.79 -8.53 -6.31
C LEU A 411 -19.54 -8.47 -7.66
N CYS A 412 -19.08 -7.67 -8.62
CA CYS A 412 -19.62 -7.62 -9.98
C CYS A 412 -18.87 -8.55 -10.94
N TYR A 413 -17.86 -9.32 -10.47
CA TYR A 413 -17.00 -10.14 -11.31
C TYR A 413 -17.33 -11.64 -11.24
N GLY A 414 -17.11 -12.32 -12.36
CA GLY A 414 -17.33 -13.74 -12.56
C GLY A 414 -16.28 -14.37 -13.46
N VAL A 415 -16.25 -15.70 -13.50
CA VAL A 415 -15.37 -16.46 -14.41
C VAL A 415 -15.99 -16.46 -15.80
N SER A 416 -15.21 -16.30 -16.86
CA SER A 416 -15.66 -16.52 -18.24
C SER A 416 -14.76 -17.50 -18.97
N ASP A 417 -15.39 -18.48 -19.62
CA ASP A 417 -14.73 -19.49 -20.46
C ASP A 417 -14.51 -19.01 -21.91
N GLU A 418 -14.98 -17.82 -22.26
CA GLU A 418 -15.02 -17.29 -23.63
C GLU A 418 -13.65 -16.76 -24.10
N THR A 419 -12.61 -17.60 -24.05
CA THR A 419 -11.38 -17.36 -24.81
C THR A 419 -10.97 -18.57 -25.65
N ASN A 420 -10.68 -18.32 -26.93
CA ASN A 420 -10.13 -19.32 -27.87
C ASN A 420 -8.73 -19.86 -27.47
N ALA A 421 -8.19 -19.44 -26.32
CA ALA A 421 -6.90 -19.87 -25.77
C ALA A 421 -7.05 -20.89 -24.62
N GLY A 422 -8.27 -21.21 -24.16
CA GLY A 422 -8.50 -22.19 -23.08
C GLY A 422 -8.10 -21.71 -21.68
N ILE A 423 -7.90 -20.40 -21.49
CA ILE A 423 -7.62 -19.79 -20.19
C ILE A 423 -8.86 -18.97 -19.78
N PRO A 424 -9.57 -19.37 -18.70
CA PRO A 424 -10.73 -18.65 -18.21
C PRO A 424 -10.29 -17.36 -17.49
N LEU A 425 -11.01 -16.26 -17.73
CA LEU A 425 -10.67 -14.93 -17.20
C LEU A 425 -11.73 -14.43 -16.22
N PHE A 426 -11.31 -13.61 -15.25
CA PHE A 426 -12.23 -12.85 -14.40
C PHE A 426 -12.69 -11.58 -15.13
N ARG A 427 -13.96 -11.55 -15.56
CA ARG A 427 -14.59 -10.38 -16.19
C ARG A 427 -15.71 -9.83 -15.32
N GLN A 428 -16.05 -8.55 -15.53
CA GLN A 428 -17.30 -8.01 -14.98
C GLN A 428 -18.48 -8.68 -15.68
N LEU A 429 -19.55 -8.93 -14.92
CA LEU A 429 -20.81 -9.48 -15.41
C LEU A 429 -21.80 -8.33 -15.69
N ASP A 430 -22.57 -8.47 -16.77
CA ASP A 430 -23.63 -7.51 -17.14
C ASP A 430 -24.72 -7.39 -16.05
N TYR A 431 -25.01 -8.53 -15.39
CA TYR A 431 -25.99 -8.62 -14.32
C TYR A 431 -25.66 -9.72 -13.30
N VAL A 432 -26.24 -9.59 -12.11
CA VAL A 432 -26.29 -10.66 -11.09
C VAL A 432 -27.74 -11.02 -10.80
N ASP A 433 -28.10 -12.30 -10.98
CA ASP A 433 -29.41 -12.82 -10.55
C ASP A 433 -29.36 -13.34 -9.10
N ARG A 434 -30.50 -13.23 -8.41
CA ARG A 434 -30.72 -13.75 -7.05
C ARG A 434 -30.27 -15.21 -6.88
N ARG A 435 -30.59 -16.06 -7.85
CA ARG A 435 -30.40 -17.52 -7.79
C ARG A 435 -28.92 -17.91 -7.82
N ASP A 436 -28.09 -17.06 -8.41
CA ASP A 436 -26.65 -17.30 -8.53
C ASP A 436 -25.94 -16.98 -7.21
N VAL A 437 -26.34 -15.89 -6.54
CA VAL A 437 -25.62 -15.35 -5.36
C VAL A 437 -26.27 -15.59 -4.01
N LEU A 438 -27.53 -16.03 -3.93
CA LEU A 438 -28.18 -16.33 -2.65
C LEU A 438 -28.84 -17.72 -2.64
N GLU A 439 -28.49 -18.49 -1.61
CA GLU A 439 -29.10 -19.77 -1.28
C GLU A 439 -29.51 -19.78 0.21
N ILE A 440 -30.70 -20.30 0.51
CA ILE A 440 -31.22 -20.41 1.89
C ILE A 440 -31.55 -21.89 2.14
N ILE A 441 -31.01 -22.45 3.21
CA ILE A 441 -31.06 -23.88 3.54
C ILE A 441 -31.72 -24.06 4.92
N ASP A 442 -32.79 -24.86 4.97
CA ASP A 442 -33.38 -25.34 6.23
C ASP A 442 -32.53 -26.50 6.79
N SER A 443 -32.02 -26.35 8.02
CA SER A 443 -31.13 -27.33 8.64
C SER A 443 -31.73 -28.74 8.73
N ARG A 444 -33.05 -28.87 8.72
CA ARG A 444 -33.78 -30.15 8.86
C ARG A 444 -33.77 -30.99 7.60
N HIS A 445 -33.47 -30.41 6.44
CA HIS A 445 -33.41 -31.11 5.15
C HIS A 445 -31.98 -31.53 4.76
N VAL A 446 -31.00 -31.32 5.63
CA VAL A 446 -29.59 -31.70 5.38
C VAL A 446 -29.37 -33.15 5.84
N SER A 447 -29.11 -34.04 4.89
CA SER A 447 -28.75 -35.43 5.19
C SER A 447 -27.37 -35.53 5.84
N ILE A 448 -27.28 -36.29 6.93
CA ILE A 448 -26.05 -36.51 7.71
C ILE A 448 -25.74 -38.01 7.73
N ASP A 449 -24.45 -38.36 7.67
CA ASP A 449 -23.99 -39.75 7.64
C ASP A 449 -24.38 -40.52 8.91
N SER A 450 -24.79 -41.79 8.74
CA SER A 450 -25.48 -42.62 9.76
C SER A 450 -24.66 -43.00 11.01
N GLY A 451 -23.41 -42.55 11.12
CA GLY A 451 -22.51 -42.83 12.26
C GLY A 451 -22.44 -41.71 13.32
N VAL A 452 -23.23 -40.64 13.20
CA VAL A 452 -23.14 -39.46 14.08
C VAL A 452 -24.23 -39.49 15.17
N ASN A 453 -23.84 -39.83 16.41
CA ASN A 453 -24.76 -40.02 17.53
C ASN A 453 -25.59 -38.78 17.96
N GLN A 454 -25.19 -37.55 17.56
CA GLN A 454 -25.96 -36.32 17.81
C GLN A 454 -25.78 -35.32 16.66
N THR A 455 -26.90 -34.87 16.09
CA THR A 455 -26.92 -33.77 15.10
C THR A 455 -26.95 -32.44 15.82
N THR A 456 -25.90 -31.62 15.66
CA THR A 456 -25.82 -30.26 16.18
C THR A 456 -25.77 -29.24 15.03
N PRO A 457 -26.12 -27.96 15.26
CA PRO A 457 -25.99 -26.90 14.26
C PRO A 457 -24.61 -26.83 13.58
N ASP A 458 -23.54 -27.06 14.35
CA ASP A 458 -22.17 -27.02 13.83
C ASP A 458 -21.82 -28.26 12.96
N VAL A 459 -22.48 -29.41 13.16
CA VAL A 459 -22.36 -30.58 12.27
C VAL A 459 -23.06 -30.33 10.93
N VAL A 460 -24.26 -29.72 10.95
CA VAL A 460 -24.98 -29.30 9.74
C VAL A 460 -24.15 -28.28 8.95
N LEU A 461 -23.63 -27.25 9.63
CA LEU A 461 -22.78 -26.24 9.01
C LEU A 461 -21.50 -26.84 8.41
N SER A 462 -20.84 -27.76 9.12
CA SER A 462 -19.67 -28.49 8.63
C SER A 462 -19.94 -29.22 7.30
N ARG A 463 -21.09 -29.91 7.20
CA ARG A 463 -21.51 -30.62 5.98
C ARG A 463 -21.71 -29.65 4.80
N ILE A 464 -22.41 -28.53 5.03
CA ILE A 464 -22.69 -27.50 4.01
C ILE A 464 -21.39 -26.85 3.52
N LEU A 465 -20.48 -26.48 4.43
CA LEU A 465 -19.17 -25.93 4.09
C LEU A 465 -18.36 -26.90 3.22
N GLY A 466 -18.32 -28.19 3.58
CA GLY A 466 -17.66 -29.23 2.78
C GLY A 466 -18.26 -29.35 1.37
N GLU A 467 -19.59 -29.43 1.23
CA GLU A 467 -20.23 -29.51 -0.08
C GLU A 467 -20.02 -28.29 -0.97
N ARG A 468 -19.98 -27.08 -0.39
CA ARG A 468 -19.83 -25.85 -1.17
C ARG A 468 -18.36 -25.62 -1.57
N HIS A 469 -17.40 -25.89 -0.69
CA HIS A 469 -15.97 -25.88 -1.04
C HIS A 469 -15.56 -26.96 -2.05
N ALA A 470 -16.34 -28.03 -2.18
CA ALA A 470 -16.13 -29.05 -3.20
C ALA A 470 -16.58 -28.63 -4.61
N LYS A 471 -17.37 -27.56 -4.78
CA LYS A 471 -17.86 -27.11 -6.10
C LYS A 471 -16.90 -26.12 -6.76
N LEU A 472 -16.80 -26.20 -8.08
CA LEU A 472 -16.20 -25.14 -8.90
C LEU A 472 -17.23 -24.04 -9.14
N TRP A 473 -16.76 -22.83 -9.45
CA TRP A 473 -17.62 -21.74 -9.91
C TRP A 473 -18.09 -22.03 -11.34
N LEU A 474 -19.31 -21.62 -11.65
CA LEU A 474 -19.84 -21.75 -13.00
C LEU A 474 -19.37 -20.59 -13.87
N SER A 475 -19.14 -20.90 -15.14
CA SER A 475 -18.80 -19.95 -16.19
C SER A 475 -19.93 -18.95 -16.43
N ASN A 476 -19.57 -17.71 -16.71
CA ASN A 476 -20.48 -16.56 -16.83
C ASN A 476 -21.38 -16.34 -15.61
N LYS A 477 -20.96 -16.81 -14.43
CA LYS A 477 -21.66 -16.60 -13.15
C LYS A 477 -20.76 -15.88 -12.14
N PRO A 478 -21.35 -15.24 -11.12
CA PRO A 478 -20.61 -14.56 -10.06
C PRO A 478 -19.65 -15.52 -9.38
N ALA A 479 -18.40 -15.10 -9.20
CA ALA A 479 -17.38 -15.91 -8.53
C ALA A 479 -17.51 -15.87 -6.99
N TRP A 480 -18.72 -15.65 -6.48
CA TRP A 480 -19.05 -15.56 -5.06
C TRP A 480 -20.53 -15.90 -4.82
N LYS A 481 -20.87 -16.33 -3.60
CA LYS A 481 -22.22 -16.74 -3.19
C LYS A 481 -22.40 -16.62 -1.69
N VAL A 482 -23.56 -16.13 -1.26
CA VAL A 482 -24.04 -16.18 0.12
C VAL A 482 -24.93 -17.40 0.31
N VAL A 483 -24.61 -18.22 1.31
CA VAL A 483 -25.42 -19.36 1.75
C VAL A 483 -25.89 -19.09 3.17
N VAL A 484 -27.20 -19.05 3.37
CA VAL A 484 -27.84 -18.82 4.68
C VAL A 484 -28.36 -20.15 5.20
N VAL A 485 -27.96 -20.55 6.41
CA VAL A 485 -28.44 -21.77 7.07
C VAL A 485 -29.37 -21.39 8.21
N GLU A 486 -30.62 -21.84 8.11
CA GLU A 486 -31.67 -21.63 9.10
C GLU A 486 -31.74 -22.83 10.03
N HIS A 487 -31.32 -22.65 11.29
CA HIS A 487 -31.41 -23.70 12.31
C HIS A 487 -32.77 -23.64 13.00
N ILE A 488 -33.62 -24.59 12.67
CA ILE A 488 -35.00 -24.66 13.18
C ILE A 488 -35.09 -25.73 14.25
N HIS A 489 -35.42 -25.31 15.47
CA HIS A 489 -35.66 -26.22 16.60
C HIS A 489 -37.12 -26.66 16.64
N SER A 490 -37.34 -27.96 16.88
CA SER A 490 -38.67 -28.53 17.15
C SER A 490 -38.57 -29.37 18.44
N PRO A 491 -39.34 -29.08 19.49
CA PRO A 491 -39.40 -29.92 20.69
C PRO A 491 -39.81 -31.35 20.33
N ARG A 492 -39.18 -32.35 20.96
CA ARG A 492 -39.49 -33.76 20.69
C ARG A 492 -40.93 -34.08 21.10
N GLY A 493 -41.75 -34.52 20.15
CA GLY A 493 -43.12 -34.99 20.40
C GLY A 493 -44.23 -33.94 20.22
N GLN A 494 -43.95 -32.78 19.61
CA GLN A 494 -44.98 -31.81 19.22
C GLN A 494 -44.92 -31.48 17.72
N ASP A 495 -46.06 -31.07 17.17
CA ASP A 495 -46.27 -30.82 15.74
C ASP A 495 -45.39 -29.71 15.14
N ALA A 496 -45.29 -29.74 13.81
CA ALA A 496 -44.54 -28.77 13.00
C ALA A 496 -44.95 -27.30 13.23
N GLU A 497 -46.13 -27.04 13.81
CA GLU A 497 -46.61 -25.69 14.17
C GLU A 497 -45.80 -25.00 15.28
N ASN A 498 -45.05 -25.75 16.09
CA ASN A 498 -44.20 -25.23 17.17
C ASN A 498 -42.72 -25.09 16.80
N ALA A 499 -42.36 -25.35 15.54
CA ALA A 499 -41.00 -25.18 15.04
C ALA A 499 -40.60 -23.69 14.99
N ARG A 500 -39.44 -23.35 15.56
CA ARG A 500 -38.92 -21.96 15.66
C ARG A 500 -37.51 -21.84 15.10
N LEU A 501 -37.23 -20.77 14.37
CA LEU A 501 -35.87 -20.39 13.99
C LEU A 501 -35.10 -19.90 15.23
N THR A 502 -34.02 -20.59 15.62
CA THR A 502 -33.24 -20.26 16.83
C THR A 502 -31.85 -19.69 16.53
N ARG A 503 -31.26 -20.03 15.38
CA ARG A 503 -29.96 -19.53 14.93
C ARG A 503 -29.92 -19.39 13.41
N LEU A 504 -29.21 -18.38 12.94
CA LEU A 504 -28.92 -18.14 11.52
C LEU A 504 -27.41 -18.17 11.28
N ASP A 505 -26.91 -18.99 10.35
CA ASP A 505 -25.53 -18.89 9.88
C ASP A 505 -25.51 -18.27 8.48
N ILE A 506 -24.83 -17.14 8.28
CA ILE A 506 -24.64 -16.49 6.98
C ILE A 506 -23.20 -16.77 6.52
N ALA A 507 -23.04 -17.56 5.46
CA ALA A 507 -21.75 -17.95 4.90
C ALA A 507 -21.49 -17.22 3.55
N PHE A 508 -20.50 -16.33 3.51
CA PHE A 508 -20.06 -15.66 2.29
C PHE A 508 -18.91 -16.47 1.66
N PHE A 509 -19.17 -17.17 0.56
CA PHE A 509 -18.18 -17.85 -0.28
C PHE A 509 -17.72 -16.94 -1.41
N ALA A 510 -16.43 -16.97 -1.76
CA ALA A 510 -15.90 -16.26 -2.92
C ALA A 510 -14.62 -16.91 -3.46
N HIS A 511 -14.35 -16.74 -4.75
CA HIS A 511 -13.10 -17.17 -5.37
C HIS A 511 -11.94 -16.26 -4.94
N HIS A 512 -10.77 -16.86 -4.75
CA HIS A 512 -9.53 -16.16 -4.40
C HIS A 512 -9.01 -15.17 -5.46
N ALA A 513 -9.67 -15.00 -6.61
CA ALA A 513 -9.34 -13.89 -7.53
C ALA A 513 -9.93 -12.55 -7.06
N ILE A 514 -11.08 -12.58 -6.39
CA ILE A 514 -11.88 -11.38 -6.09
C ILE A 514 -12.00 -11.08 -4.59
N ALA A 515 -11.69 -12.05 -3.72
CA ALA A 515 -11.86 -11.90 -2.27
C ALA A 515 -10.92 -12.80 -1.46
N ASP A 516 -10.63 -12.36 -0.25
CA ASP A 516 -9.90 -13.07 0.78
C ASP A 516 -10.71 -13.22 2.09
N GLY A 517 -10.10 -13.77 3.14
CA GLY A 517 -10.75 -13.90 4.45
C GLY A 517 -11.13 -12.56 5.10
N LEU A 518 -10.42 -11.47 4.82
CA LEU A 518 -10.75 -10.13 5.34
C LEU A 518 -11.92 -9.51 4.56
N SER A 519 -12.04 -9.80 3.26
CA SER A 519 -13.17 -9.42 2.42
C SER A 519 -14.48 -9.99 2.94
N GLY A 520 -14.46 -11.21 3.50
CA GLY A 520 -15.62 -11.79 4.19
C GLY A 520 -15.99 -11.04 5.46
N ILE A 521 -15.03 -10.51 6.22
CA ILE A 521 -15.30 -9.63 7.37
C ILE A 521 -15.91 -8.31 6.87
N ALA A 522 -15.34 -7.69 5.82
CA ALA A 522 -15.86 -6.46 5.24
C ALA A 522 -17.31 -6.63 4.74
N PHE A 523 -17.62 -7.77 4.10
CA PHE A 523 -18.98 -8.14 3.74
C PHE A 523 -19.90 -8.23 4.97
N HIS A 524 -19.52 -8.97 6.02
CA HIS A 524 -20.36 -9.14 7.22
C HIS A 524 -20.53 -7.84 8.03
N ALA A 525 -19.50 -6.99 8.09
CA ALA A 525 -19.58 -5.68 8.73
C ALA A 525 -20.54 -4.74 7.98
N ALA A 526 -20.42 -4.66 6.64
CA ALA A 526 -21.35 -3.89 5.80
C ALA A 526 -22.77 -4.48 5.84
N PHE A 527 -22.91 -5.80 5.88
CA PHE A 527 -24.20 -6.47 6.03
C PHE A 527 -24.90 -6.07 7.33
N MET A 528 -24.18 -6.09 8.46
CA MET A 528 -24.73 -5.68 9.77
C MET A 528 -25.06 -4.18 9.82
N GLU A 529 -24.17 -3.32 9.31
CA GLU A 529 -24.40 -1.87 9.18
C GLU A 529 -25.69 -1.58 8.42
N LEU A 530 -25.91 -2.25 7.28
CA LEU A 530 -27.10 -2.09 6.46
C LEU A 530 -28.35 -2.69 7.12
N PHE A 531 -28.23 -3.86 7.76
CA PHE A 531 -29.34 -4.56 8.39
C PHE A 531 -29.92 -3.77 9.58
N GLN A 532 -29.05 -3.19 10.42
CA GLN A 532 -29.45 -2.38 11.58
C GLN A 532 -30.17 -1.08 11.17
N ASN A 533 -29.88 -0.53 9.99
CA ASN A 533 -30.44 0.74 9.51
C ASN A 533 -31.73 0.58 8.66
N MET A 534 -32.20 -0.64 8.38
CA MET A 534 -33.41 -0.84 7.56
C MET A 534 -34.71 -0.78 8.37
N SER A 535 -35.29 0.42 8.43
CA SER A 535 -36.66 0.64 8.90
C SER A 535 -37.67 0.67 7.73
N GLY A 536 -38.90 0.17 7.96
CA GLY A 536 -40.06 0.44 7.10
C GLY A 536 -40.22 -0.33 5.78
N LEU A 537 -39.63 -1.52 5.62
CA LEU A 537 -39.73 -2.28 4.36
C LEU A 537 -41.15 -2.81 4.04
N SER A 538 -41.66 -2.42 2.86
CA SER A 538 -42.98 -2.79 2.33
C SER A 538 -42.96 -3.48 0.96
N TYR A 539 -41.81 -3.51 0.26
CA TYR A 539 -41.69 -4.05 -1.10
C TYR A 539 -40.47 -4.97 -1.28
N PRO A 540 -40.59 -6.05 -2.09
CA PRO A 540 -39.49 -6.99 -2.34
C PRO A 540 -38.31 -6.33 -3.09
N PRO A 541 -37.11 -6.93 -3.05
CA PRO A 541 -35.96 -6.53 -3.86
C PRO A 541 -36.16 -6.86 -5.35
N THR A 542 -35.59 -6.03 -6.23
CA THR A 542 -35.69 -6.20 -7.69
C THR A 542 -34.47 -6.94 -8.22
N TRP A 543 -34.67 -8.07 -8.91
CA TRP A 543 -33.63 -8.88 -9.53
C TRP A 543 -33.95 -9.14 -11.01
N PRO A 544 -32.95 -9.37 -11.89
CA PRO A 544 -31.51 -9.28 -11.60
C PRO A 544 -31.04 -7.83 -11.37
N ILE A 545 -29.89 -7.66 -10.74
CA ILE A 545 -29.24 -6.33 -10.67
C ILE A 545 -28.37 -6.19 -11.91
N VAL A 546 -28.70 -5.21 -12.75
CA VAL A 546 -27.87 -4.77 -13.88
C VAL A 546 -26.94 -3.66 -13.38
N PHE A 547 -25.73 -3.58 -13.90
CA PHE A 547 -24.74 -2.57 -13.51
C PHE A 547 -24.32 -1.73 -14.70
N ALA A 548 -24.15 -0.42 -14.50
CA ALA A 548 -23.14 0.31 -15.27
C ALA A 548 -21.77 -0.30 -14.91
N SER A 549 -20.91 -0.48 -15.89
CA SER A 549 -19.65 -1.17 -15.63
C SER A 549 -18.72 -0.32 -14.74
N LYS A 550 -17.90 -1.02 -13.96
CA LYS A 550 -17.13 -0.48 -12.83
C LYS A 550 -15.66 -0.75 -13.05
N ASP A 551 -14.82 0.00 -12.35
CA ASP A 551 -13.39 -0.17 -12.41
C ASP A 551 -13.03 -1.53 -11.80
N ALA A 552 -12.11 -2.25 -12.45
CA ALA A 552 -11.62 -3.51 -11.91
C ALA A 552 -10.95 -3.26 -10.56
N PRO A 553 -11.25 -4.06 -9.51
CA PRO A 553 -10.38 -4.07 -8.36
C PRO A 553 -8.96 -4.41 -8.83
N PRO A 554 -7.94 -3.73 -8.29
CA PRO A 554 -6.55 -3.97 -8.67
C PRO A 554 -6.18 -5.42 -8.37
N ALA A 555 -5.45 -6.06 -9.27
CA ALA A 555 -4.87 -7.36 -9.01
C ALA A 555 -3.73 -7.21 -7.97
N VAL A 556 -3.45 -8.25 -7.18
CA VAL A 556 -2.32 -8.19 -6.23
C VAL A 556 -0.99 -8.07 -6.99
N GLU A 557 -0.96 -8.61 -8.21
CA GLU A 557 0.15 -8.54 -9.17
C GLU A 557 0.40 -7.13 -9.70
N GLU A 558 -0.62 -6.27 -9.74
CA GLU A 558 -0.54 -4.89 -10.25
C GLU A 558 -0.08 -3.90 -9.17
N ARG A 559 0.07 -4.35 -7.91
CA ARG A 559 0.40 -3.50 -6.75
C ARG A 559 1.62 -3.95 -5.93
N LEU A 560 2.38 -4.96 -6.35
CA LEU A 560 3.56 -5.44 -5.63
C LEU A 560 4.75 -5.77 -6.55
N ASP A 561 5.78 -4.93 -6.50
CA ASP A 561 7.10 -5.17 -7.11
C ASP A 561 8.07 -5.91 -6.13
N CYS A 562 7.58 -6.87 -5.33
CA CYS A 562 8.39 -7.44 -4.23
C CYS A 562 8.31 -8.98 -3.96
N LEU A 563 9.23 -9.67 -4.63
CA LEU A 563 10.18 -10.69 -4.09
C LEU A 563 9.69 -12.15 -3.78
N SER A 564 10.54 -12.99 -3.13
CA SER A 564 10.72 -14.48 -3.25
C SER A 564 10.54 -15.42 -2.00
N CYS A 565 9.86 -16.58 -2.11
CA CYS A 565 9.84 -17.65 -1.07
C CYS A 565 9.89 -19.06 -1.66
N GLY A 566 10.31 -20.02 -0.82
CA GLY A 566 10.73 -21.36 -1.26
C GLY A 566 9.65 -22.21 -1.94
N PRO A 567 10.05 -23.14 -2.83
CA PRO A 567 9.13 -23.99 -3.56
C PRO A 567 8.36 -24.96 -2.65
N VAL A 568 7.10 -25.21 -3.02
CA VAL A 568 6.28 -26.29 -2.45
C VAL A 568 6.54 -27.57 -3.24
N TRP A 569 7.24 -28.54 -2.64
CA TRP A 569 7.70 -29.81 -3.25
C TRP A 569 7.93 -30.87 -2.14
N ALA A 570 8.14 -32.17 -2.38
CA ALA A 570 7.29 -33.14 -3.08
C ALA A 570 7.55 -34.60 -2.57
N GLY A 571 6.53 -35.34 -2.07
CA GLY A 571 6.58 -36.81 -1.79
C GLY A 571 5.31 -37.35 -1.07
N ASN A 572 4.38 -38.18 -1.61
CA ASN A 572 4.46 -39.21 -2.68
C ASN A 572 3.19 -39.28 -3.63
N SER A 573 3.04 -40.29 -4.53
CA SER A 573 1.95 -40.42 -5.55
C SER A 573 0.57 -40.82 -5.01
N ILE A 574 -0.49 -40.17 -5.51
CA ILE A 574 -1.89 -40.64 -5.43
C ILE A 574 -2.53 -40.66 -6.84
N SER A 575 -3.35 -41.69 -7.04
CA SER A 575 -4.05 -42.12 -8.26
C SER A 575 -4.68 -41.01 -9.13
N PRO A 576 -4.70 -41.14 -10.48
CA PRO A 576 -5.23 -40.15 -11.41
C PRO A 576 -6.77 -40.15 -11.51
N ALA A 577 -7.47 -40.05 -10.38
CA ALA A 577 -8.90 -39.73 -10.39
C ALA A 577 -9.10 -38.29 -10.88
N PRO A 578 -10.07 -38.00 -11.76
CA PRO A 578 -10.35 -36.63 -12.19
C PRO A 578 -10.63 -35.71 -11.00
N LEU A 579 -10.16 -34.46 -11.07
CA LEU A 579 -10.34 -33.41 -10.03
C LEU A 579 -11.81 -33.19 -9.62
N VAL A 580 -12.75 -33.68 -10.42
CA VAL A 580 -14.21 -33.62 -10.23
C VAL A 580 -14.70 -34.49 -9.05
N GLU A 581 -13.97 -35.54 -8.66
CA GLU A 581 -14.41 -36.50 -7.61
C GLU A 581 -13.95 -36.16 -6.18
N PHE A 582 -13.27 -35.03 -5.97
CA PHE A 582 -12.66 -34.70 -4.67
C PHE A 582 -13.69 -34.17 -3.65
N LYS A 583 -13.91 -34.89 -2.54
CA LYS A 583 -14.81 -34.50 -1.44
C LYS A 583 -14.10 -33.62 -0.41
N SER A 584 -14.44 -32.33 -0.35
CA SER A 584 -14.08 -31.47 0.79
C SER A 584 -14.95 -31.82 2.02
N MET A 585 -14.32 -31.88 3.20
CA MET A 585 -14.82 -32.48 4.44
C MET A 585 -14.58 -31.55 5.63
N VAL A 586 -15.01 -30.29 5.50
CA VAL A 586 -14.82 -29.25 6.54
C VAL A 586 -15.44 -29.67 7.88
N ARG A 587 -14.75 -29.33 8.98
CA ARG A 587 -15.25 -29.52 10.36
C ARG A 587 -15.11 -28.24 11.17
N VAL A 588 -16.22 -27.74 11.72
CA VAL A 588 -16.24 -26.58 12.60
C VAL A 588 -15.87 -27.00 14.02
N LEU A 589 -14.79 -26.44 14.56
CA LEU A 589 -14.38 -26.63 15.96
C LEU A 589 -14.69 -25.36 16.75
N SER A 590 -15.66 -25.46 17.68
CA SER A 590 -16.08 -24.34 18.54
C SER A 590 -15.48 -24.49 19.94
N ILE A 591 -14.62 -23.56 20.34
CA ILE A 591 -14.09 -23.49 21.72
C ILE A 591 -15.00 -22.53 22.52
N PRO A 592 -15.66 -22.97 23.61
CA PRO A 592 -16.47 -22.08 24.44
C PRO A 592 -15.65 -20.91 24.99
N ALA A 593 -16.23 -19.70 25.07
CA ALA A 593 -15.50 -18.49 25.47
C ALA A 593 -14.75 -18.63 26.81
N GLU A 594 -15.37 -19.26 27.80
CA GLU A 594 -14.75 -19.60 29.10
C GLU A 594 -13.48 -20.45 28.93
N LYS A 595 -13.56 -21.52 28.13
CA LYS A 595 -12.42 -22.41 27.83
C LYS A 595 -11.38 -21.72 26.94
N LEU A 596 -11.80 -20.89 26.00
CA LEU A 596 -10.91 -20.12 25.13
C LEU A 596 -10.06 -19.15 25.96
N SER A 597 -10.63 -18.53 27.00
CA SER A 597 -9.85 -17.69 27.94
C SER A 597 -8.73 -18.49 28.62
N ASN A 598 -8.99 -19.74 29.01
CA ASN A 598 -7.99 -20.62 29.62
C ASN A 598 -6.93 -21.10 28.62
N VAL A 599 -7.32 -21.40 27.38
CA VAL A 599 -6.39 -21.73 26.29
C VAL A 599 -5.49 -20.52 25.98
N LEU A 600 -6.05 -19.31 25.84
CA LEU A 600 -5.29 -18.07 25.61
C LEU A 600 -4.35 -17.74 26.78
N LYS A 601 -4.80 -17.91 28.04
CA LYS A 601 -3.94 -17.79 29.23
C LYS A 601 -2.78 -18.80 29.16
N ARG A 602 -3.03 -20.06 28.82
CA ARG A 602 -1.99 -21.10 28.71
C ARG A 602 -1.03 -20.82 27.54
N CYS A 603 -1.53 -20.35 26.40
CA CYS A 603 -0.71 -19.86 25.29
C CYS A 603 0.26 -18.75 25.76
N LYS A 604 -0.26 -17.75 26.49
CA LYS A 604 0.55 -16.65 27.03
C LYS A 604 1.58 -17.14 28.05
N LEU A 605 1.20 -18.05 28.96
CA LEU A 605 2.11 -18.65 29.95
C LEU A 605 3.20 -19.52 29.32
N SER A 606 2.95 -20.15 28.17
CA SER A 606 3.93 -21.00 27.48
C SER A 606 4.72 -20.29 26.37
N ASN A 607 4.56 -18.98 26.22
CA ASN A 607 5.14 -18.16 25.14
C ASN A 607 4.86 -18.73 23.73
N ILE A 608 3.60 -19.13 23.48
CA ILE A 608 3.12 -19.63 22.20
C ILE A 608 1.95 -18.81 21.68
N THR A 609 1.91 -18.62 20.37
CA THR A 609 0.74 -18.06 19.70
C THR A 609 -0.39 -19.11 19.65
N LEU A 610 -1.65 -18.67 19.63
CA LEU A 610 -2.77 -19.61 19.44
C LEU A 610 -2.66 -20.35 18.09
N THR A 611 -2.19 -19.66 17.04
CA THR A 611 -1.85 -20.22 15.73
C THR A 611 -0.80 -21.33 15.86
N GLY A 612 0.30 -21.09 16.58
CA GLY A 612 1.35 -22.08 16.85
C GLY A 612 0.87 -23.27 17.69
N LEU A 613 0.03 -23.04 18.71
CA LEU A 613 -0.60 -24.12 19.48
C LEU A 613 -1.50 -24.99 18.61
N LEU A 614 -2.33 -24.39 17.76
CA LEU A 614 -3.12 -25.17 16.80
C LEU A 614 -2.21 -25.95 15.86
N HIS A 615 -1.19 -25.33 15.26
CA HIS A 615 -0.24 -26.04 14.41
C HIS A 615 0.41 -27.26 15.10
N ALA A 616 0.76 -27.14 16.39
CA ALA A 616 1.28 -28.24 17.17
C ALA A 616 0.25 -29.35 17.42
N LEU A 617 -0.95 -29.02 17.92
CA LEU A 617 -2.03 -29.98 18.15
C LEU A 617 -2.42 -30.72 16.87
N ILE A 618 -2.40 -30.02 15.74
CA ILE A 618 -2.62 -30.57 14.40
C ILE A 618 -1.53 -31.57 14.04
N CYS A 619 -0.26 -31.19 14.11
CA CYS A 619 0.85 -32.10 13.84
C CYS A 619 0.82 -33.34 14.76
N THR A 620 0.63 -33.15 16.07
CA THR A 620 0.46 -34.23 17.05
C THR A 620 -0.66 -35.20 16.66
N SER A 621 -1.82 -34.68 16.24
CA SER A 621 -2.92 -35.52 15.76
C SER A 621 -2.57 -36.27 14.48
N LEU A 622 -1.89 -35.63 13.54
CA LEU A 622 -1.53 -36.22 12.25
C LEU A 622 -0.56 -37.40 12.44
N CYS A 623 0.42 -37.27 13.33
CA CYS A 623 1.38 -38.33 13.63
C CYS A 623 0.78 -39.54 14.34
N ARG A 624 -0.25 -39.32 15.17
CA ARG A 624 -1.02 -40.42 15.77
C ARG A 624 -1.86 -41.17 14.75
N GLY A 625 -2.40 -40.48 13.75
CA GLY A 625 -3.26 -41.07 12.71
C GLY A 625 -2.51 -41.66 11.51
N VAL A 626 -1.30 -41.18 11.20
CA VAL A 626 -0.52 -41.58 10.03
C VAL A 626 0.86 -42.09 10.47
N LYS A 627 1.12 -43.37 10.26
CA LYS A 627 2.40 -44.00 10.61
C LYS A 627 3.51 -43.64 9.61
N ALA A 628 4.74 -43.51 10.11
CA ALA A 628 5.95 -43.26 9.31
C ALA A 628 5.89 -41.96 8.47
N VAL A 629 5.45 -40.85 9.08
CA VAL A 629 5.48 -39.51 8.48
C VAL A 629 6.94 -39.00 8.42
N PRO A 630 7.50 -38.72 7.22
CA PRO A 630 8.88 -38.23 7.09
C PRO A 630 9.02 -36.74 7.45
N GLY A 631 7.90 -36.03 7.55
CA GLY A 631 7.78 -34.64 7.96
C GLY A 631 6.43 -34.03 7.56
N ILE A 632 6.05 -32.94 8.22
CA ILE A 632 4.81 -32.20 7.96
C ILE A 632 5.16 -30.76 7.59
N ARG A 633 4.52 -30.23 6.54
CA ARG A 633 4.58 -28.81 6.18
C ARG A 633 3.28 -28.11 6.57
N ALA A 634 3.35 -27.19 7.51
CA ALA A 634 2.23 -26.32 7.83
C ALA A 634 2.23 -25.08 6.93
N VAL A 635 1.04 -24.59 6.57
CA VAL A 635 0.85 -23.34 5.81
C VAL A 635 0.03 -22.36 6.65
N THR A 636 0.51 -21.13 6.76
CA THR A 636 -0.12 -20.03 7.52
C THR A 636 -0.41 -18.85 6.59
N PRO A 637 -1.67 -18.48 6.32
CA PRO A 637 -2.01 -17.33 5.48
C PRO A 637 -1.84 -16.01 6.24
N PHE A 638 -1.35 -14.98 5.56
CA PHE A 638 -1.17 -13.63 6.12
C PHE A 638 -1.56 -12.54 5.11
N SER A 639 -1.98 -11.39 5.62
CA SER A 639 -2.43 -10.27 4.79
C SER A 639 -1.26 -9.42 4.29
N VAL A 640 -1.22 -9.16 2.97
CA VAL A 640 -0.33 -8.17 2.32
C VAL A 640 -1.07 -6.87 1.97
N ARG A 641 -2.27 -6.65 2.52
CA ARG A 641 -3.05 -5.41 2.35
C ARG A 641 -2.27 -4.15 2.73
N LYS A 642 -1.47 -4.21 3.80
CA LYS A 642 -0.58 -3.12 4.23
C LYS A 642 0.51 -2.76 3.22
N LEU A 643 0.94 -3.71 2.38
CA LEU A 643 2.00 -3.51 1.39
C LEU A 643 1.43 -3.04 0.04
N THR A 644 0.20 -3.45 -0.27
CA THR A 644 -0.56 -3.10 -1.49
C THR A 644 -1.39 -1.81 -1.36
N GLY A 645 -1.40 -1.19 -0.17
CA GLY A 645 -2.27 -0.05 0.14
C GLY A 645 -3.77 -0.36 0.05
N ALA A 646 -4.19 -1.63 0.14
CA ALA A 646 -5.59 -2.00 0.13
C ALA A 646 -6.22 -1.85 1.52
N SER A 647 -7.41 -1.28 1.58
CA SER A 647 -8.15 -1.04 2.82
C SER A 647 -8.68 -2.36 3.40
N GLU A 648 -8.78 -2.49 4.72
CA GLU A 648 -9.46 -3.63 5.37
C GLU A 648 -10.96 -3.71 5.04
N ARG A 649 -11.55 -2.63 4.49
CA ARG A 649 -12.95 -2.57 4.07
C ARG A 649 -13.20 -2.95 2.60
N GLU A 650 -12.15 -3.21 1.81
CA GLU A 650 -12.25 -3.59 0.39
C GLU A 650 -12.45 -5.10 0.19
N ILE A 651 -13.16 -5.48 -0.87
CA ILE A 651 -13.30 -6.86 -1.33
C ILE A 651 -12.30 -7.08 -2.47
N VAL A 652 -11.15 -7.66 -2.12
CA VAL A 652 -9.98 -7.96 -2.97
C VAL A 652 -9.21 -9.17 -2.37
N ASN A 653 -8.40 -9.90 -3.13
CA ASN A 653 -7.53 -10.95 -2.56
C ASN A 653 -6.08 -10.51 -2.41
N HIS A 654 -5.75 -9.87 -1.29
CA HIS A 654 -4.38 -9.47 -0.97
C HIS A 654 -3.87 -10.29 0.24
N ILE A 655 -3.98 -11.62 0.15
CA ILE A 655 -3.38 -12.59 1.08
C ILE A 655 -2.25 -13.38 0.40
N SER A 656 -1.19 -13.62 1.16
CA SER A 656 -0.10 -14.54 0.83
C SER A 656 0.02 -15.61 1.93
N PHE A 657 0.98 -16.54 1.84
CA PHE A 657 1.17 -17.58 2.84
C PHE A 657 2.64 -17.83 3.20
N LEU A 658 2.87 -18.22 4.45
CA LEU A 658 4.14 -18.74 4.95
C LEU A 658 4.05 -20.26 5.02
N SER A 659 5.18 -20.96 4.85
CA SER A 659 5.25 -22.40 5.12
C SER A 659 6.33 -22.74 6.14
N THR A 660 5.96 -23.57 7.11
CA THR A 660 6.81 -24.10 8.18
C THR A 660 6.97 -25.59 7.96
N TYR A 661 8.19 -26.12 8.03
CA TYR A 661 8.45 -27.56 7.89
C TYR A 661 8.87 -28.14 9.23
N VAL A 662 8.22 -29.23 9.65
CA VAL A 662 8.56 -30.04 10.82
C VAL A 662 9.10 -31.38 10.34
N PRO A 663 10.38 -31.72 10.63
CA PRO A 663 10.95 -33.03 10.35
C PRO A 663 10.22 -34.20 11.04
N GLY A 664 10.21 -35.38 10.42
CA GLY A 664 9.61 -36.60 10.99
C GLY A 664 10.21 -37.03 12.34
N GLU A 665 11.48 -36.69 12.60
CA GLU A 665 12.16 -36.94 13.88
C GLU A 665 11.57 -36.14 15.05
N ASP A 666 11.16 -34.88 14.83
CA ASP A 666 10.51 -34.05 15.86
C ASP A 666 9.09 -34.52 16.14
N LEU A 667 8.43 -35.04 15.11
CA LEU A 667 7.11 -35.63 15.17
C LEU A 667 7.10 -36.99 15.89
N GLY A 668 8.12 -37.83 15.67
CA GLY A 668 8.29 -39.11 16.35
C GLY A 668 8.51 -38.98 17.87
N LYS A 669 8.98 -37.83 18.36
CA LYS A 669 9.04 -37.52 19.81
C LYS A 669 7.65 -37.47 20.44
N VAL A 670 6.60 -37.23 19.67
CA VAL A 670 5.20 -37.20 20.13
C VAL A 670 4.54 -38.58 20.00
N GLU A 671 4.78 -39.30 18.91
CA GLU A 671 4.21 -40.63 18.62
C GLU A 671 4.53 -41.66 19.73
N ASN A 672 5.71 -41.57 20.33
CA ASN A 672 6.17 -42.49 21.38
C ASN A 672 5.59 -42.20 22.79
N ASN A 673 4.81 -41.14 22.99
CA ASN A 673 4.29 -40.76 24.30
C ASN A 673 2.84 -41.24 24.56
N LYS A 674 2.57 -41.63 25.81
CA LYS A 674 1.22 -41.98 26.27
C LYS A 674 0.28 -40.76 26.14
N HIS A 675 -0.93 -40.99 25.64
CA HIS A 675 -1.89 -39.91 25.41
C HIS A 675 -2.30 -39.20 26.72
N GLY A 676 -2.31 -37.86 26.69
CA GLY A 676 -2.62 -37.02 27.85
C GLY A 676 -1.54 -37.06 28.95
N SER A 677 -0.32 -37.49 28.63
CA SER A 677 0.81 -37.43 29.56
C SER A 677 1.45 -36.05 29.60
N THR A 678 2.08 -35.70 30.73
CA THR A 678 2.85 -34.46 30.87
C THR A 678 3.97 -34.35 29.83
N THR A 679 4.56 -35.48 29.42
CA THR A 679 5.60 -35.54 28.38
C THR A 679 5.05 -35.25 26.98
N GLU A 680 3.85 -35.74 26.65
CA GLU A 680 3.16 -35.33 25.42
C GLU A 680 2.82 -33.84 25.45
N GLU A 681 2.30 -33.32 26.56
CA GLU A 681 1.97 -31.90 26.70
C GLU A 681 3.22 -31.00 26.55
N GLN A 682 4.35 -31.39 27.12
CA GLN A 682 5.62 -30.68 26.94
C GLN A 682 6.07 -30.66 25.48
N HIS A 683 5.96 -31.77 24.74
CA HIS A 683 6.31 -31.81 23.32
C HIS A 683 5.32 -31.01 22.44
N ILE A 684 4.01 -30.99 22.76
CA ILE A 684 3.03 -30.11 22.10
C ILE A 684 3.42 -28.64 22.30
N ILE A 685 3.83 -28.24 23.52
CA ILE A 685 4.27 -26.87 23.81
C ILE A 685 5.56 -26.52 23.03
N GLN A 686 6.56 -27.39 23.02
CA GLN A 686 7.80 -27.18 22.26
C GLN A 686 7.54 -27.02 20.75
N LEU A 687 6.67 -27.87 20.20
CA LEU A 687 6.27 -27.79 18.79
C LEU A 687 5.49 -26.49 18.50
N ALA A 688 4.68 -26.02 19.45
CA ALA A 688 3.96 -24.75 19.34
C ALA A 688 4.88 -23.52 19.45
N GLN A 689 5.95 -23.61 20.23
CA GLN A 689 7.02 -22.60 20.29
C GLN A 689 7.79 -22.56 18.98
N PHE A 690 8.13 -23.71 18.41
CA PHE A 690 8.76 -23.80 17.08
C PHE A 690 7.90 -23.11 16.00
N PHE A 691 6.62 -23.46 15.88
CA PHE A 691 5.71 -22.81 14.93
C PHE A 691 5.60 -21.30 15.17
N SER A 692 5.44 -20.87 16.42
CA SER A 692 5.33 -19.44 16.76
C SER A 692 6.58 -18.65 16.39
N SER A 693 7.77 -19.22 16.63
CA SER A 693 9.07 -18.61 16.33
C SER A 693 9.36 -18.59 14.83
N ASP A 694 9.10 -19.69 14.10
CA ASP A 694 9.33 -19.79 12.66
C ASP A 694 8.40 -18.85 11.87
N ILE A 695 7.12 -18.78 12.23
CA ILE A 695 6.16 -17.82 11.66
C ILE A 695 6.64 -16.38 11.93
N ALA A 696 6.96 -16.03 13.19
CA ALA A 696 7.43 -14.69 13.53
C ALA A 696 8.73 -14.31 12.79
N THR A 697 9.65 -15.26 12.61
CA THR A 697 10.90 -15.08 11.89
C THR A 697 10.65 -14.84 10.40
N LYS A 698 9.76 -15.63 9.78
CA LYS A 698 9.41 -15.48 8.36
C LYS A 698 8.62 -14.22 8.06
N VAL A 699 7.75 -13.76 8.97
CA VAL A 699 7.13 -12.43 8.90
C VAL A 699 8.19 -11.32 8.93
N LYS A 700 9.21 -11.42 9.81
CA LYS A 700 10.32 -10.44 9.87
C LYS A 700 11.23 -10.46 8.63
N GLN A 701 11.39 -11.61 7.99
CA GLN A 701 12.17 -11.77 6.75
C GLN A 701 11.40 -11.32 5.49
N PHE A 702 10.11 -10.98 5.63
CA PHE A 702 9.24 -10.65 4.50
C PHE A 702 9.56 -9.36 3.71
N PRO A 703 10.42 -8.40 4.13
CA PRO A 703 10.89 -7.33 3.23
C PRO A 703 11.55 -7.85 1.94
N HIS A 704 11.97 -9.11 1.93
CA HIS A 704 12.57 -9.77 0.77
C HIS A 704 11.80 -11.04 0.28
N GLY A 705 10.49 -11.12 0.57
CA GLY A 705 9.43 -11.48 -0.40
C GLY A 705 8.78 -12.88 -0.43
N SER A 706 7.92 -13.11 -1.45
CA SER A 706 7.42 -14.46 -1.82
C SER A 706 7.19 -14.80 -3.32
N MET A 707 6.03 -14.43 -3.86
CA MET A 707 5.42 -15.26 -4.91
C MET A 707 5.83 -14.82 -6.31
N PHE A 708 6.14 -13.53 -6.45
CA PHE A 708 6.20 -12.87 -7.75
C PHE A 708 7.56 -12.96 -8.43
N THR A 709 8.68 -13.17 -7.72
CA THR A 709 9.98 -13.41 -8.38
C THR A 709 9.98 -14.66 -9.27
N HIS A 710 9.19 -15.68 -8.91
CA HIS A 710 9.05 -16.89 -9.73
C HIS A 710 8.02 -16.72 -10.87
N LEU A 711 7.14 -15.71 -10.79
CA LEU A 711 6.12 -15.43 -11.80
C LEU A 711 6.62 -14.43 -12.86
N ASN A 712 7.47 -13.47 -12.47
CA ASN A 712 8.03 -12.43 -13.36
C ASN A 712 8.98 -12.97 -14.45
N GLY A 713 9.31 -14.27 -14.43
CA GLY A 713 10.06 -14.97 -15.49
C GLY A 713 9.29 -16.11 -16.16
N ALA A 714 8.01 -16.31 -15.83
CA ALA A 714 7.23 -17.46 -16.28
C ALA A 714 6.46 -17.14 -17.57
N LYS A 715 7.01 -17.56 -18.71
CA LYS A 715 6.45 -17.32 -20.06
C LYS A 715 5.03 -17.88 -20.29
N ASP A 716 4.65 -18.90 -19.53
CA ASP A 716 3.29 -19.42 -19.48
C ASP A 716 2.94 -19.83 -18.05
N LEU A 717 2.00 -19.08 -17.44
CA LEU A 717 1.51 -19.31 -16.09
C LEU A 717 0.65 -20.58 -15.98
N LEU A 718 -0.03 -20.99 -17.05
CA LEU A 718 -0.79 -22.23 -17.07
C LEU A 718 0.17 -23.42 -17.12
N SER A 719 1.17 -23.43 -18.01
CA SER A 719 2.23 -24.46 -18.00
C SER A 719 3.00 -24.50 -16.68
N LEU A 720 3.31 -23.35 -16.07
CA LEU A 720 3.93 -23.30 -14.73
C LEU A 720 3.06 -23.99 -13.67
N CYS A 721 1.76 -23.71 -13.64
CA CYS A 721 0.84 -24.30 -12.67
C CYS A 721 0.49 -25.77 -13.00
N GLN A 722 0.54 -26.16 -14.27
CA GLN A 722 0.43 -27.56 -14.73
C GLN A 722 1.66 -28.38 -14.35
N GLY A 723 2.87 -27.81 -14.45
CA GLY A 723 4.11 -28.42 -13.97
C GLY A 723 4.15 -28.62 -12.45
N GLN A 724 3.27 -27.94 -11.70
CA GLN A 724 3.02 -28.15 -10.26
C GLN A 724 1.83 -29.09 -9.97
N ALA A 725 1.10 -29.53 -11.00
CA ALA A 725 0.05 -30.54 -10.89
C ALA A 725 0.65 -31.93 -11.07
N GLY A 726 0.14 -32.93 -10.33
CA GLY A 726 0.70 -34.29 -10.34
C GLY A 726 2.07 -34.43 -9.67
N THR A 727 2.76 -33.35 -9.32
CA THR A 727 3.93 -33.42 -8.44
C THR A 727 3.53 -34.04 -7.11
N GLN A 728 4.29 -35.05 -6.68
CA GLN A 728 4.36 -35.57 -5.32
C GLN A 728 4.23 -34.43 -4.24
N ARG A 729 3.69 -34.66 -3.02
CA ARG A 729 3.62 -33.63 -1.94
C ARG A 729 3.78 -34.19 -0.53
N LEU A 730 4.64 -33.56 0.30
CA LEU A 730 4.76 -33.84 1.75
C LEU A 730 3.40 -33.66 2.45
N TYR A 731 3.20 -34.32 3.59
CA TYR A 731 2.01 -34.13 4.43
C TYR A 731 1.83 -32.64 4.76
N THR A 732 0.78 -32.03 4.20
CA THR A 732 0.60 -30.58 4.23
C THR A 732 -0.81 -30.24 4.70
N TYR A 733 -0.90 -29.23 5.57
CA TYR A 733 -2.17 -28.65 6.01
C TYR A 733 -2.05 -27.12 6.06
N GLU A 734 -3.16 -26.44 5.86
CA GLU A 734 -3.28 -24.99 6.02
C GLU A 734 -4.13 -24.70 7.27
N LEU A 735 -3.71 -23.72 8.06
CA LEU A 735 -4.51 -23.17 9.17
C LEU A 735 -5.04 -21.80 8.78
N SER A 736 -6.31 -21.73 8.37
CA SER A 736 -6.99 -20.46 8.07
C SER A 736 -7.13 -19.60 9.34
N ASN A 737 -6.93 -18.29 9.22
CA ASN A 737 -6.74 -17.38 10.36
C ASN A 737 -7.82 -17.46 11.46
N LEU A 738 -7.36 -17.63 12.70
CA LEU A 738 -8.13 -17.42 13.93
C LEU A 738 -8.24 -15.92 14.24
N GLY A 739 -9.12 -15.21 13.53
CA GLY A 739 -9.38 -13.80 13.77
C GLY A 739 -10.45 -13.56 14.84
N SER A 740 -10.11 -12.81 15.89
CA SER A 740 -11.11 -12.07 16.68
C SER A 740 -11.45 -10.79 15.92
N ALA A 741 -12.58 -10.76 15.21
CA ALA A 741 -12.99 -9.59 14.45
C ALA A 741 -13.75 -8.60 15.34
N SER A 742 -13.06 -7.57 15.82
CA SER A 742 -13.65 -6.40 16.49
C SER A 742 -14.38 -5.45 15.53
N SER A 743 -14.34 -5.72 14.22
CA SER A 743 -14.81 -4.86 13.14
C SER A 743 -16.22 -5.16 12.63
N VAL A 744 -16.88 -6.23 13.11
CA VAL A 744 -18.33 -6.44 12.88
C VAL A 744 -19.08 -5.83 14.08
N PRO A 745 -20.02 -4.89 13.88
CA PRO A 745 -20.73 -4.24 14.99
C PRO A 745 -21.47 -5.24 15.88
N THR A 746 -21.10 -5.28 17.16
CA THR A 746 -21.71 -6.17 18.18
C THR A 746 -22.84 -5.51 18.96
N GLN A 747 -23.22 -4.26 18.64
CA GLN A 747 -24.29 -3.58 19.37
C GLN A 747 -25.58 -4.40 19.30
N PRO A 748 -26.19 -4.72 20.46
CA PRO A 748 -27.41 -5.52 20.49
C PRO A 748 -28.55 -4.69 19.89
N SER A 749 -29.06 -5.15 18.75
CA SER A 749 -30.51 -5.13 18.61
C SER A 749 -31.07 -6.17 19.57
N ASP A 750 -32.22 -5.91 20.22
CA ASP A 750 -32.80 -6.84 21.20
C ASP A 750 -33.11 -8.24 20.62
N HIS A 751 -33.08 -8.39 19.30
CA HIS A 751 -33.53 -9.58 18.57
C HIS A 751 -32.46 -10.30 17.74
N PHE A 752 -31.28 -9.72 17.50
CA PHE A 752 -30.26 -10.30 16.61
C PHE A 752 -28.85 -10.05 17.17
N LYS A 753 -28.15 -11.12 17.54
CA LYS A 753 -26.84 -11.08 18.21
C LYS A 753 -25.84 -11.97 17.49
N LEU A 754 -24.67 -11.42 17.15
CA LEU A 754 -23.54 -12.19 16.62
C LEU A 754 -22.91 -13.05 17.73
N ASP A 755 -22.87 -14.36 17.54
CA ASP A 755 -22.27 -15.32 18.49
C ASP A 755 -20.87 -15.77 18.09
N LYS A 756 -20.65 -15.97 16.79
CA LYS A 756 -19.44 -16.62 16.26
C LYS A 756 -19.14 -16.16 14.83
N LEU A 757 -17.85 -16.03 14.53
CA LEU A 757 -17.33 -15.94 13.16
C LEU A 757 -16.47 -17.18 12.89
N VAL A 758 -16.61 -17.79 11.71
CA VAL A 758 -15.83 -18.96 11.27
C VAL A 758 -15.16 -18.64 9.95
N PHE A 759 -13.83 -18.78 9.91
CA PHE A 759 -13.03 -18.57 8.72
C PHE A 759 -12.67 -19.91 8.08
N THR A 760 -12.87 -20.03 6.78
CA THR A 760 -12.47 -21.21 5.98
C THR A 760 -11.77 -20.73 4.72
N GLN A 761 -10.46 -20.94 4.64
CA GLN A 761 -9.65 -20.57 3.48
C GLN A 761 -9.25 -21.87 2.77
N CYS A 762 -9.97 -22.25 1.72
CA CYS A 762 -9.76 -23.53 1.06
C CYS A 762 -8.91 -23.36 -0.21
N GLY A 763 -7.60 -23.25 0.02
CA GLY A 763 -6.59 -23.00 -1.00
C GLY A 763 -6.25 -24.17 -1.97
N MET A 764 -7.05 -25.24 -1.95
CA MET A 764 -6.74 -26.61 -2.44
C MET A 764 -5.45 -27.24 -1.91
N VAL A 765 -5.54 -28.56 -1.70
CA VAL A 765 -4.38 -29.45 -1.80
C VAL A 765 -4.72 -30.46 -2.90
N SER A 766 -4.00 -30.42 -4.01
CA SER A 766 -4.02 -31.49 -5.01
C SER A 766 -3.08 -32.61 -4.55
N GLY A 767 -3.64 -33.75 -4.16
CA GLY A 767 -2.97 -34.84 -3.41
C GLY A 767 -3.79 -35.20 -2.17
N PRO A 768 -3.29 -36.04 -1.25
CA PRO A 768 -3.95 -36.31 0.03
C PRO A 768 -3.90 -35.07 0.92
N ALA A 769 -4.90 -34.20 0.75
CA ALA A 769 -5.18 -33.08 1.61
C ALA A 769 -5.47 -33.57 3.03
N ILE A 770 -4.73 -33.07 4.02
CA ILE A 770 -5.29 -32.90 5.36
C ILE A 770 -5.25 -31.41 5.77
N GLY A 771 -5.68 -30.54 4.84
CA GLY A 771 -6.63 -29.51 5.30
C GLY A 771 -7.85 -30.28 5.81
N PHE A 772 -8.17 -30.18 7.09
CA PHE A 772 -8.85 -31.24 7.85
C PHE A 772 -10.11 -31.80 7.20
N ASN A 773 -9.88 -32.90 6.49
CA ASN A 773 -10.83 -33.63 5.69
C ASN A 773 -10.66 -35.11 6.04
N TRP A 774 -11.51 -35.65 6.91
CA TRP A 774 -11.40 -37.05 7.34
C TRP A 774 -11.75 -38.01 6.18
N ARG A 775 -10.89 -38.99 5.89
CA ARG A 775 -11.26 -40.23 5.17
C ARG A 775 -11.16 -41.43 6.13
N ASN A 776 -12.23 -42.20 6.22
CA ASN A 776 -12.27 -43.45 6.99
C ASN A 776 -11.89 -44.60 6.03
N GLU A 777 -10.80 -45.30 6.28
CA GLU A 777 -10.56 -46.63 5.70
C GLU A 777 -10.94 -47.68 6.75
N HIS A 778 -11.70 -48.69 6.32
CA HIS A 778 -12.49 -49.57 7.17
C HIS A 778 -11.72 -50.15 8.38
N GLY A 779 -12.25 -49.98 9.60
CA GLY A 779 -12.01 -50.98 10.64
C GLY A 779 -12.20 -50.63 12.11
N ASN A 780 -12.00 -49.39 12.57
CA ASN A 780 -12.14 -49.06 14.00
C ASN A 780 -12.43 -47.57 14.30
N PRO A 781 -13.04 -47.21 15.45
CA PRO A 781 -13.46 -45.84 15.74
C PRO A 781 -12.66 -45.16 16.86
N GLU A 782 -11.87 -44.14 16.56
CA GLU A 782 -11.33 -43.21 17.57
C GLU A 782 -11.63 -41.76 17.20
N ARG A 783 -12.30 -41.02 18.09
CA ARG A 783 -12.78 -39.66 17.82
C ARG A 783 -11.63 -38.67 17.83
N PHE A 784 -11.69 -37.66 16.96
CA PHE A 784 -11.03 -36.39 17.28
C PHE A 784 -11.99 -35.53 18.08
N ASP A 785 -11.79 -35.47 19.39
CA ASP A 785 -12.43 -34.55 20.32
C ASP A 785 -11.34 -33.83 21.13
N LEU A 786 -11.36 -32.50 21.14
CA LEU A 786 -10.49 -31.68 21.99
C LEU A 786 -10.75 -31.89 23.49
N SER A 787 -11.82 -32.61 23.86
CA SER A 787 -12.09 -33.07 25.22
C SER A 787 -11.40 -34.41 25.58
N GLU A 788 -11.04 -35.23 24.59
CA GLU A 788 -10.31 -36.49 24.81
C GLU A 788 -8.80 -36.25 25.02
N HIS A 789 -8.26 -35.17 24.46
CA HIS A 789 -6.97 -34.60 24.88
C HIS A 789 -7.13 -34.02 26.29
N ARG A 790 -6.87 -34.85 27.32
CA ARG A 790 -6.90 -34.48 28.75
C ARG A 790 -5.72 -33.56 29.15
N ILE A 791 -5.64 -32.38 28.52
CA ILE A 791 -5.07 -31.21 29.19
C ILE A 791 -5.95 -30.99 30.42
N ASN A 792 -5.37 -31.14 31.61
CA ASN A 792 -6.12 -31.23 32.86
C ASN A 792 -6.68 -29.85 33.28
N MET A 793 -7.76 -29.41 32.62
CA MET A 793 -8.33 -28.06 32.70
C MET A 793 -9.41 -27.94 33.80
N GLY A 794 -9.08 -28.38 35.02
CA GLY A 794 -10.06 -28.38 36.12
C GLY A 794 -9.48 -28.50 37.52
N THR A 795 -9.01 -27.39 38.08
CA THR A 795 -9.08 -27.11 39.52
C THR A 795 -9.07 -25.60 39.78
N LYS A 796 -9.70 -25.19 40.88
CA LYS A 796 -9.88 -23.79 41.28
C LYS A 796 -8.55 -23.06 41.49
N MET A 797 -8.44 -21.89 40.88
CA MET A 797 -7.85 -20.70 41.51
C MET A 797 -8.42 -19.49 40.77
N GLU A 798 -9.23 -18.67 41.45
CA GLU A 798 -9.44 -17.30 41.01
C GLU A 798 -8.17 -16.51 41.35
N PRO A 799 -7.47 -15.92 40.37
CA PRO A 799 -6.46 -14.93 40.67
C PRO A 799 -7.18 -13.61 40.95
N GLU A 800 -7.28 -13.26 42.23
CA GLU A 800 -7.52 -11.87 42.65
C GLU A 800 -6.45 -10.94 42.01
N PRO A 801 -6.79 -9.66 41.76
CA PRO A 801 -5.87 -8.74 41.09
C PRO A 801 -4.52 -8.65 41.81
N LEU A 802 -3.44 -8.70 41.03
CA LEU A 802 -2.07 -8.52 41.48
C LEU A 802 -1.57 -7.16 41.01
N ASN A 803 -0.99 -6.39 41.93
CA ASN A 803 -0.43 -5.08 41.64
C ASN A 803 0.99 -5.25 41.05
N GLU A 804 1.37 -4.37 40.11
CA GLU A 804 2.70 -4.36 39.51
C GLU A 804 3.60 -3.33 40.22
N TRP A 805 4.72 -3.80 40.76
CA TRP A 805 5.65 -3.07 41.60
C TRP A 805 7.02 -3.01 40.93
N ILE A 806 7.59 -1.82 40.79
CA ILE A 806 8.98 -1.65 40.36
C ILE A 806 9.88 -1.54 41.59
N VAL A 807 10.78 -2.52 41.73
CA VAL A 807 11.51 -2.83 42.95
C VAL A 807 13.00 -2.58 42.75
N LEU A 808 13.57 -1.65 43.51
CA LEU A 808 14.99 -1.31 43.50
C LEU A 808 15.61 -1.80 44.81
N ILE A 809 16.74 -2.50 44.72
CA ILE A 809 17.38 -3.19 45.85
C ILE A 809 18.88 -2.88 45.80
N PRO A 810 19.43 -2.05 46.70
CA PRO A 810 20.86 -1.77 46.72
C PRO A 810 21.65 -2.97 47.27
N ASP A 811 22.93 -3.05 46.89
CA ASP A 811 23.83 -4.05 47.45
C ASP A 811 24.48 -3.55 48.75
N ILE A 812 24.74 -4.47 49.68
CA ILE A 812 25.56 -4.23 50.88
C ILE A 812 26.99 -3.89 50.43
N GLU A 813 27.57 -2.86 51.05
CA GLU A 813 28.90 -2.36 50.68
C GLU A 813 29.99 -3.43 50.89
N GLY A 814 30.83 -3.64 49.88
CA GLY A 814 31.84 -4.71 49.85
C GLY A 814 31.32 -6.08 49.39
N SER A 815 30.03 -6.27 49.12
CA SER A 815 29.47 -7.59 48.79
C SER A 815 29.72 -8.09 47.36
N LEU A 816 30.37 -7.30 46.49
CA LEU A 816 30.54 -7.57 45.04
C LEU A 816 31.15 -8.94 44.72
N GLU A 817 32.16 -9.39 45.48
CA GLU A 817 32.77 -10.71 45.27
C GLU A 817 31.77 -11.84 45.58
N THR A 818 30.98 -11.69 46.65
CA THR A 818 29.90 -12.61 46.99
C THR A 818 28.79 -12.57 45.93
N ARG A 819 28.39 -11.37 45.46
CA ARG A 819 27.43 -11.20 44.36
C ARG A 819 27.83 -12.02 43.15
N MET A 820 29.09 -11.91 42.72
CA MET A 820 29.60 -12.62 41.54
C MET A 820 29.65 -14.12 41.77
N ARG A 821 30.08 -14.58 42.95
CA ARG A 821 30.11 -16.01 43.32
C ARG A 821 28.72 -16.66 43.29
N VAL A 822 27.69 -16.00 43.84
CA VAL A 822 26.31 -16.56 43.86
C VAL A 822 25.44 -16.12 42.69
N ARG A 823 26.00 -15.37 41.71
CA ARG A 823 25.27 -14.81 40.55
C ARG A 823 24.60 -15.87 39.69
N GLU A 824 25.28 -16.95 39.40
CA GLU A 824 24.73 -18.00 38.54
C GLU A 824 23.51 -18.67 39.20
N THR A 825 23.59 -18.90 40.51
CA THR A 825 22.47 -19.41 41.32
C THR A 825 21.34 -18.39 41.41
N HIS A 826 21.64 -17.11 41.64
CA HIS A 826 20.63 -16.05 41.66
C HIS A 826 19.88 -15.95 40.34
N ILE A 827 20.59 -15.93 39.20
CA ILE A 827 19.93 -15.92 37.88
C ILE A 827 19.07 -17.18 37.70
N LYS A 828 19.56 -18.37 38.09
CA LYS A 828 18.79 -19.62 38.03
C LYS A 828 17.58 -19.67 38.98
N GLU A 829 17.58 -18.95 40.09
CA GLU A 829 16.42 -18.83 40.99
C GLU A 829 15.46 -17.73 40.54
N MET A 830 15.97 -16.56 40.15
CA MET A 830 15.21 -15.44 39.60
C MET A 830 14.43 -15.84 38.34
N VAL A 831 15.02 -16.65 37.45
CA VAL A 831 14.30 -17.20 36.28
C VAL A 831 13.06 -17.99 36.70
N LYS A 832 13.08 -18.75 37.80
CA LYS A 832 11.88 -19.46 38.29
C LYS A 832 10.77 -18.51 38.75
N HIS A 833 11.14 -17.35 39.30
CA HIS A 833 10.19 -16.31 39.69
C HIS A 833 9.68 -15.51 38.48
N ILE A 834 10.47 -15.41 37.41
CA ILE A 834 10.04 -14.84 36.12
C ILE A 834 9.07 -15.81 35.42
N ASP A 835 9.42 -17.09 35.35
CA ASP A 835 8.60 -18.16 34.76
C ASP A 835 7.28 -18.38 35.53
N SER A 836 7.26 -18.11 36.85
CA SER A 836 6.02 -18.14 37.64
C SER A 836 5.12 -16.91 37.48
N GLY A 837 5.57 -15.90 36.72
CA GLY A 837 4.87 -14.62 36.53
C GLY A 837 4.86 -13.71 37.76
N LEU A 838 5.62 -14.05 38.81
CA LEU A 838 5.78 -13.23 40.01
C LEU A 838 6.75 -12.08 39.75
N TYR A 839 7.84 -12.32 39.01
CA TYR A 839 8.69 -11.28 38.45
C TYR A 839 8.42 -11.19 36.94
N GLN A 840 8.56 -10.00 36.37
CA GLN A 840 8.35 -9.74 34.94
C GLN A 840 9.68 -9.48 34.23
N MET A 841 10.63 -8.86 34.94
CA MET A 841 12.03 -8.75 34.55
C MET A 841 12.90 -8.46 35.77
N GLY A 842 14.22 -8.69 35.67
CA GLY A 842 15.19 -8.33 36.69
C GLY A 842 16.58 -8.09 36.10
N GLY A 843 17.28 -7.05 36.59
CA GLY A 843 18.60 -6.63 36.12
C GLY A 843 19.45 -6.00 37.22
N GLY A 844 20.75 -5.88 37.01
CA GLY A 844 21.66 -5.19 37.95
C GLY A 844 21.66 -3.68 37.74
N THR A 845 21.55 -2.89 38.81
CA THR A 845 21.71 -1.43 38.75
C THR A 845 23.18 -1.05 38.90
N LEU A 846 23.65 -0.06 38.13
CA LEU A 846 25.04 0.40 38.16
C LEU A 846 25.26 1.55 39.16
N LYS A 847 26.46 1.60 39.75
CA LYS A 847 26.96 2.68 40.60
C LYS A 847 28.40 3.00 40.15
N GLY A 848 28.53 3.89 39.18
CA GLY A 848 29.73 3.98 38.34
C GLY A 848 29.83 2.76 37.41
N ASP A 849 31.04 2.34 37.07
CA ASP A 849 31.29 1.21 36.16
C ASP A 849 31.05 -0.18 36.80
N GLN A 850 30.55 -0.23 38.04
CA GLN A 850 30.30 -1.47 38.79
C GLN A 850 28.82 -1.62 39.15
N VAL A 851 28.37 -2.87 39.29
CA VAL A 851 27.00 -3.18 39.74
C VAL A 851 26.90 -2.90 41.25
N GLY A 852 25.96 -2.04 41.63
CA GLY A 852 25.73 -1.61 43.02
C GLY A 852 24.33 -1.90 43.56
N GLY A 853 23.56 -2.74 42.86
CA GLY A 853 22.20 -3.12 43.25
C GLY A 853 21.49 -3.95 42.18
N SER A 854 20.17 -4.11 42.31
CA SER A 854 19.28 -4.80 41.38
C SER A 854 17.94 -4.06 41.23
N ALA A 855 17.38 -4.10 40.03
CA ALA A 855 16.04 -3.61 39.71
C ALA A 855 15.20 -4.78 39.21
N ILE A 856 14.00 -4.97 39.77
CA ILE A 856 13.09 -6.09 39.49
C ILE A 856 11.69 -5.52 39.32
N ILE A 857 10.94 -5.95 38.29
CA ILE A 857 9.50 -5.68 38.19
C ILE A 857 8.78 -6.89 38.75
N ALA A 858 7.95 -6.72 39.78
CA ALA A 858 7.29 -7.79 40.52
C ALA A 858 5.76 -7.60 40.54
N ARG A 859 5.02 -8.70 40.42
CA ARG A 859 3.55 -8.73 40.47
C ARG A 859 3.08 -9.49 41.70
N ALA A 860 2.58 -8.77 42.70
CA ALA A 860 2.03 -9.36 43.92
C ALA A 860 0.93 -8.48 44.52
N LYS A 861 0.14 -9.00 45.46
CA LYS A 861 -1.00 -8.27 46.04
C LYS A 861 -0.53 -7.06 46.86
N THR A 862 0.46 -7.24 47.71
CA THR A 862 0.98 -6.23 48.62
C THR A 862 2.51 -6.11 48.53
N GLN A 863 3.05 -4.98 48.98
CA GLN A 863 4.49 -4.77 49.14
C GLN A 863 5.13 -5.84 50.05
N THR A 864 4.40 -6.31 51.06
CA THR A 864 4.83 -7.37 51.98
C THR A 864 5.09 -8.69 51.24
N ASP A 865 4.19 -9.08 50.34
CA ASP A 865 4.32 -10.34 49.58
C ASP A 865 5.59 -10.33 48.71
N VAL A 866 5.90 -9.21 48.07
CA VAL A 866 7.14 -9.06 47.29
C VAL A 866 8.36 -9.10 48.22
N MET A 867 8.32 -8.42 49.37
CA MET A 867 9.43 -8.41 50.34
C MET A 867 9.68 -9.79 50.95
N GLU A 868 8.65 -10.62 51.16
CA GLU A 868 8.82 -11.99 51.62
C GLU A 868 9.57 -12.85 50.59
N VAL A 869 9.23 -12.73 49.30
CA VAL A 869 9.96 -13.49 48.27
C VAL A 869 11.40 -12.98 48.12
N LEU A 870 11.64 -11.66 48.18
CA LEU A 870 13.01 -11.13 48.16
C LEU A 870 13.88 -11.65 49.31
N LYS A 871 13.32 -11.80 50.52
CA LYS A 871 14.03 -12.41 51.68
C LYS A 871 14.44 -13.87 51.44
N THR A 872 13.76 -14.57 50.52
CA THR A 872 14.11 -15.94 50.13
C THR A 872 15.14 -16.02 48.98
N ASP A 873 15.44 -14.91 48.30
CA ASP A 873 16.43 -14.91 47.22
C ASP A 873 17.84 -15.19 47.76
N ILE A 874 18.67 -15.91 47.00
CA ILE A 874 20.06 -16.18 47.37
C ILE A 874 20.92 -14.91 47.50
N TYR A 875 20.60 -13.82 46.80
CA TYR A 875 21.28 -12.52 46.98
C TYR A 875 20.94 -11.88 48.34
N ALA A 876 19.71 -11.97 48.82
CA ALA A 876 19.38 -11.56 50.19
C ALA A 876 20.07 -12.47 51.22
N ARG A 877 19.88 -13.79 51.09
CA ARG A 877 20.39 -14.78 52.06
C ARG A 877 21.92 -14.84 52.14
N SER A 878 22.63 -14.44 51.08
CA SER A 878 24.10 -14.39 51.04
C SER A 878 24.69 -13.05 51.51
N GLY A 879 23.87 -12.10 51.98
CA GLY A 879 24.34 -10.76 52.37
C GLY A 879 24.83 -9.92 51.18
N VAL A 880 24.24 -10.11 50.00
CA VAL A 880 24.48 -9.25 48.83
C VAL A 880 23.51 -8.08 48.81
N TRP A 881 22.21 -8.34 48.98
CA TRP A 881 21.19 -7.28 49.00
C TRP A 881 20.99 -6.68 50.40
N ASP A 882 20.96 -5.35 50.45
CA ASP A 882 20.56 -4.58 51.63
C ASP A 882 19.03 -4.39 51.59
N LEU A 883 18.31 -5.41 52.06
CA LEU A 883 16.84 -5.42 52.00
C LEU A 883 16.20 -4.35 52.89
N ASP A 884 16.88 -3.88 53.94
CA ASP A 884 16.40 -2.78 54.78
C ASP A 884 16.44 -1.43 54.04
N LYS A 885 17.13 -1.37 52.89
CA LYS A 885 17.13 -0.24 51.95
C LYS A 885 16.39 -0.54 50.63
N ALA A 886 15.68 -1.66 50.52
CA ALA A 886 14.90 -2.03 49.33
C ALA A 886 13.65 -1.16 49.13
N GLN A 887 13.18 -1.04 47.89
CA GLN A 887 12.38 0.10 47.46
C GLN A 887 11.36 -0.26 46.35
N MET A 888 10.05 -0.28 46.64
CA MET A 888 8.98 -0.70 45.68
C MET A 888 8.08 0.45 45.18
N ILE A 889 7.57 0.40 43.94
CA ILE A 889 6.76 1.46 43.29
C ILE A 889 5.55 0.89 42.52
N PRO A 890 4.29 1.17 42.89
CA PRO A 890 3.14 1.08 41.99
C PRO A 890 3.07 2.32 41.08
N SER A 891 2.57 2.22 39.85
CA SER A 891 2.52 3.37 38.92
C SER A 891 1.34 4.31 39.18
N THR A 892 1.45 5.06 40.28
CA THR A 892 0.57 6.19 40.59
C THR A 892 0.54 7.21 39.45
N ALA A 893 -0.61 7.84 39.21
CA ALA A 893 -0.80 8.92 38.26
C ALA A 893 -1.82 9.95 38.76
N ILE A 894 -1.86 11.10 38.09
CA ILE A 894 -2.90 12.11 38.27
C ILE A 894 -3.90 11.94 37.12
N ILE A 895 -5.06 11.38 37.45
CA ILE A 895 -6.12 11.06 36.50
C ILE A 895 -7.18 12.15 36.48
N GLN A 896 -7.72 12.40 35.29
CA GLN A 896 -8.82 13.32 35.06
C GLN A 896 -10.15 12.71 35.52
N GLN A 897 -10.96 13.51 36.21
CA GLN A 897 -12.36 13.22 36.55
C GLN A 897 -13.18 14.49 36.29
N GLY A 898 -13.92 14.52 35.18
CA GLY A 898 -14.62 15.72 34.69
C GLY A 898 -13.66 16.88 34.39
N LYS A 899 -13.75 17.96 35.18
CA LYS A 899 -12.84 19.12 35.14
C LYS A 899 -11.92 19.22 36.36
N SER A 900 -11.88 18.17 37.17
CA SER A 900 -10.99 18.00 38.32
C SER A 900 -9.94 16.92 38.02
N ILE A 901 -8.89 16.90 38.82
CA ILE A 901 -7.84 15.89 38.78
C ILE A 901 -7.70 15.24 40.15
N VAL A 902 -7.48 13.93 40.18
CA VAL A 902 -7.34 13.15 41.42
C VAL A 902 -6.14 12.23 41.31
N LEU A 903 -5.57 11.86 42.45
CA LEU A 903 -4.53 10.83 42.49
C LEU A 903 -5.21 9.46 42.28
N GLY A 904 -4.65 8.63 41.41
CA GLY A 904 -5.18 7.31 41.11
C GLY A 904 -4.14 6.42 40.46
N GLU A 905 -4.57 5.24 40.03
CA GLU A 905 -3.73 4.28 39.30
C GLU A 905 -4.01 4.39 37.80
N ALA A 906 -2.97 4.20 36.98
CA ALA A 906 -3.08 4.23 35.53
C ALA A 906 -2.30 3.06 34.91
N GLU A 907 -2.97 2.30 34.05
CA GLU A 907 -2.33 1.27 33.23
C GLU A 907 -1.59 1.93 32.05
N LEU A 908 -0.31 1.62 31.87
CA LEU A 908 0.45 2.04 30.70
C LEU A 908 0.17 1.11 29.51
N PRO A 909 -0.03 1.64 28.30
CA PRO A 909 -0.16 0.81 27.10
C PRO A 909 1.19 0.15 26.73
N PRO A 910 1.18 -1.00 26.04
CA PRO A 910 2.41 -1.67 25.63
C PRO A 910 3.21 -0.83 24.62
N LEU A 911 4.54 -0.88 24.73
CA LEU A 911 5.46 -0.20 23.81
C LEU A 911 5.26 -0.66 22.36
N LYS A 912 5.17 0.31 21.45
CA LYS A 912 5.13 0.11 19.99
C LYS A 912 6.53 0.33 19.39
N GLU A 913 6.64 0.17 18.07
CA GLU A 913 7.85 0.52 17.34
C GLU A 913 8.34 1.93 17.68
N HIS A 914 9.65 2.02 17.93
CA HIS A 914 10.39 3.21 18.36
C HIS A 914 10.08 3.71 19.77
N GLN A 915 9.31 2.97 20.58
CA GLN A 915 8.92 3.43 21.92
C GLN A 915 9.71 2.81 23.08
N VAL A 916 9.86 3.57 24.17
CA VAL A 916 10.50 3.17 25.42
C VAL A 916 9.65 3.54 26.64
N TYR A 917 9.72 2.77 27.73
CA TYR A 917 9.14 3.20 29.01
C TYR A 917 10.15 4.07 29.74
N VAL A 918 9.66 5.16 30.32
CA VAL A 918 10.45 6.13 31.08
C VAL A 918 9.87 6.26 32.47
N LYS A 919 10.71 6.11 33.50
CA LYS A 919 10.39 6.54 34.85
C LYS A 919 10.41 8.07 34.88
N VAL A 920 9.27 8.70 35.13
CA VAL A 920 9.18 10.16 35.16
C VAL A 920 9.81 10.66 36.46
N GLU A 921 10.97 11.30 36.34
CA GLU A 921 11.65 11.97 37.46
C GLU A 921 11.23 13.42 37.57
N TYR A 922 10.85 14.04 36.44
CA TYR A 922 10.31 15.39 36.37
C TYR A 922 9.28 15.49 35.26
N ALA A 923 8.17 16.18 35.53
CA ALA A 923 7.15 16.51 34.54
C ALA A 923 7.04 18.04 34.41
N ALA A 924 6.99 18.58 33.20
CA ALA A 924 6.85 20.02 33.00
C ALA A 924 5.42 20.41 32.60
N PHE A 925 4.90 21.43 33.28
CA PHE A 925 3.59 21.99 32.99
C PHE A 925 3.59 22.75 31.67
N ASN A 926 2.61 22.45 30.81
CA ASN A 926 2.32 23.19 29.60
C ASN A 926 0.90 23.77 29.64
N PRO A 927 0.63 24.92 29.00
CA PRO A 927 -0.72 25.46 28.88
C PRO A 927 -1.72 24.45 28.27
N THR A 928 -1.27 23.56 27.37
CA THR A 928 -2.10 22.50 26.79
C THR A 928 -2.67 21.54 27.84
N ASP A 929 -1.92 21.25 28.90
CA ASP A 929 -2.35 20.33 29.97
C ASP A 929 -3.58 20.90 30.71
N ARG A 930 -3.53 22.21 31.04
CA ARG A 930 -4.67 22.92 31.62
C ARG A 930 -5.85 22.97 30.65
N LEU A 931 -5.60 23.30 29.39
CA LEU A 931 -6.67 23.48 28.40
C LEU A 931 -7.43 22.18 28.16
N ALA A 932 -6.71 21.06 28.11
CA ALA A 932 -7.29 19.73 28.06
C ALA A 932 -8.24 19.49 29.23
N LEU A 933 -7.87 19.85 30.46
CA LEU A 933 -8.77 19.76 31.62
C LEU A 933 -9.96 20.74 31.51
N ASP A 934 -9.71 22.01 31.20
CA ASP A 934 -10.73 23.07 31.18
C ASP A 934 -11.88 22.79 30.18
N VAL A 935 -11.58 22.13 29.05
CA VAL A 935 -12.60 21.71 28.04
C VAL A 935 -13.05 20.25 28.19
N ASN A 936 -12.59 19.58 29.26
CA ASN A 936 -12.75 18.16 29.53
C ASN A 936 -12.36 17.28 28.32
N ALA A 937 -11.26 17.60 27.63
CA ALA A 937 -10.91 17.13 26.28
C ALA A 937 -11.01 15.60 26.09
N PHE A 938 -10.38 14.85 27.00
CA PHE A 938 -10.20 13.41 26.88
C PHE A 938 -11.13 12.58 27.78
N GLY A 939 -11.80 13.23 28.74
CA GLY A 939 -12.74 12.58 29.65
C GLY A 939 -12.07 11.78 30.77
N ASP A 940 -12.89 11.07 31.53
CA ASP A 940 -12.49 10.45 32.78
C ASP A 940 -11.48 9.30 32.57
N GLY A 941 -10.45 9.24 33.42
CA GLY A 941 -9.35 8.27 33.34
C GLY A 941 -8.24 8.63 32.34
N ALA A 942 -8.26 9.84 31.76
CA ALA A 942 -7.11 10.37 31.04
C ALA A 942 -6.01 10.82 32.02
N VAL A 943 -4.74 10.58 31.67
CA VAL A 943 -3.57 11.12 32.39
C VAL A 943 -3.05 12.32 31.60
N LEU A 944 -2.97 13.48 32.23
CA LEU A 944 -2.54 14.72 31.56
C LEU A 944 -1.01 14.90 31.65
N GLY A 945 -0.51 16.04 31.17
CA GLY A 945 0.93 16.33 31.11
C GLY A 945 1.54 15.85 29.81
N CYS A 946 2.26 16.74 29.12
CA CYS A 946 2.90 16.41 27.84
C CYS A 946 4.42 16.21 27.93
N ASP A 947 5.13 16.96 28.77
CA ASP A 947 6.60 16.89 28.84
C ASP A 947 7.09 16.13 30.07
N PHE A 948 8.12 15.30 29.88
CA PHE A 948 8.81 14.59 30.96
C PHE A 948 10.34 14.62 30.79
N ALA A 949 11.04 14.33 31.88
CA ALA A 949 12.41 13.84 31.88
C ALA A 949 12.56 12.69 32.89
N GLY A 950 13.46 11.75 32.60
CA GLY A 950 13.88 10.72 33.53
C GLY A 950 14.51 9.50 32.87
N THR A 951 14.67 8.43 33.65
CA THR A 951 15.38 7.21 33.24
C THR A 951 14.54 6.31 32.31
N VAL A 952 15.08 5.91 31.16
CA VAL A 952 14.57 4.80 30.35
C VAL A 952 14.67 3.50 31.15
N VAL A 953 13.54 2.83 31.39
CA VAL A 953 13.49 1.57 32.16
C VAL A 953 13.34 0.34 31.26
N GLU A 954 12.69 0.46 30.11
CA GLU A 954 12.49 -0.62 29.14
C GLU A 954 12.44 -0.05 27.72
N THR A 955 12.86 -0.82 26.71
CA THR A 955 12.86 -0.39 25.31
C THR A 955 12.17 -1.40 24.39
N HIS A 956 11.41 -0.92 23.39
CA HIS A 956 10.90 -1.79 22.33
C HIS A 956 12.07 -2.31 21.47
N PRO A 957 12.07 -3.57 20.97
CA PRO A 957 13.20 -4.12 20.21
C PRO A 957 13.57 -3.41 18.90
N SER A 958 12.78 -2.45 18.43
CA SER A 958 13.09 -1.61 17.27
C SER A 958 13.77 -0.29 17.63
N VAL A 959 14.02 -0.04 18.92
CA VAL A 959 14.71 1.14 19.44
C VAL A 959 16.21 0.98 19.23
N THR A 960 16.85 2.05 18.80
CA THR A 960 18.25 2.08 18.31
C THR A 960 19.05 3.28 18.82
N LYS A 961 18.39 4.37 19.24
CA LYS A 961 19.01 5.61 19.70
C LYS A 961 19.23 5.66 21.22
N VAL A 962 18.40 4.96 21.98
CA VAL A 962 18.39 4.96 23.45
C VAL A 962 18.29 3.55 24.01
N GLN A 963 18.74 3.35 25.24
CA GLN A 963 18.77 2.05 25.95
C GLN A 963 18.33 2.21 27.41
N THR A 964 17.97 1.10 28.06
CA THR A 964 17.68 1.09 29.50
C THR A 964 18.85 1.68 30.31
N GLY A 965 18.53 2.60 31.22
CA GLY A 965 19.49 3.38 32.01
C GLY A 965 19.84 4.75 31.42
N ASP A 966 19.53 5.03 30.14
CA ASP A 966 19.69 6.37 29.60
C ASP A 966 18.75 7.36 30.30
N GLN A 967 19.28 8.52 30.66
CA GLN A 967 18.50 9.68 31.07
C GLN A 967 18.01 10.40 29.81
N ILE A 968 16.69 10.48 29.60
CA ILE A 968 16.09 11.11 28.43
C ILE A 968 15.03 12.14 28.79
N ALA A 969 14.84 13.12 27.91
CA ALA A 969 13.68 14.00 27.93
C ALA A 969 12.96 13.92 26.57
N GLY A 970 11.63 14.00 26.62
CA GLY A 970 10.76 13.87 25.46
C GLY A 970 9.35 14.35 25.79
N PHE A 971 8.46 14.30 24.80
CA PHE A 971 7.05 14.62 25.01
C PHE A 971 6.12 13.49 24.54
N VAL A 972 4.92 13.50 25.13
CA VAL A 972 3.76 12.67 24.80
C VAL A 972 2.57 13.57 24.54
N TRP A 973 1.55 13.05 23.83
CA TRP A 973 0.24 13.70 23.86
C TRP A 973 -0.56 13.26 25.09
N GLY A 974 -0.36 13.97 26.20
CA GLY A 974 -1.01 13.69 27.47
C GLY A 974 -2.53 13.64 27.35
N GLY A 975 -3.11 12.46 27.58
CA GLY A 975 -4.55 12.21 27.58
C GLY A 975 -5.14 11.69 26.26
N GLU A 976 -4.42 11.72 25.14
CA GLU A 976 -4.91 11.17 23.86
C GLU A 976 -5.22 9.67 24.00
N ILE A 977 -4.28 8.93 24.60
CA ILE A 977 -4.43 7.53 24.96
C ILE A 977 -4.73 7.49 26.46
N LYS A 978 -5.83 6.86 26.87
CA LYS A 978 -6.15 6.68 28.30
C LYS A 978 -5.01 5.97 29.03
N GLY A 979 -4.71 6.42 30.25
CA GLY A 979 -3.55 5.95 31.03
C GLY A 979 -2.19 6.56 30.64
N LEU A 980 -2.06 7.23 29.48
CA LEU A 980 -0.80 7.80 29.01
C LEU A 980 -0.75 9.33 29.14
N GLY A 981 0.23 9.82 29.90
CA GLY A 981 0.61 11.23 30.00
C GLY A 981 1.92 11.37 30.77
N ALA A 982 2.36 12.60 31.04
CA ALA A 982 3.56 12.87 31.83
C ALA A 982 3.24 13.07 33.33
N TYR A 983 1.98 13.24 33.73
CA TYR A 983 1.58 13.35 35.13
C TYR A 983 1.36 11.95 35.77
N SER A 984 2.36 11.09 35.62
CA SER A 984 2.40 9.70 36.10
C SER A 984 3.80 9.35 36.58
N ALA A 985 3.93 8.30 37.38
CA ALA A 985 5.25 7.79 37.82
C ALA A 985 6.06 7.22 36.64
N TYR A 986 5.38 6.71 35.61
CA TYR A 986 5.95 6.15 34.39
C TYR A 986 5.19 6.62 33.15
N THR A 987 5.87 6.74 32.02
CA THR A 987 5.26 7.11 30.73
C THR A 987 5.95 6.40 29.56
N ILE A 988 5.47 6.63 28.33
CA ILE A 988 6.05 6.10 27.09
C ILE A 988 6.67 7.22 26.29
N ALA A 989 7.85 7.02 25.75
CA ALA A 989 8.53 7.98 24.89
C ALA A 989 8.83 7.37 23.52
N ASP A 990 8.65 8.12 22.42
CA ASP A 990 9.20 7.72 21.11
C ASP A 990 10.66 8.18 21.04
N GLU A 991 11.60 7.28 20.76
CA GLU A 991 13.04 7.57 20.67
C GLU A 991 13.36 8.65 19.61
N ARG A 992 12.47 8.81 18.63
CA ARG A 992 12.60 9.81 17.56
C ARG A 992 12.11 11.18 18.02
N LEU A 993 11.31 11.24 19.08
CA LEU A 993 10.76 12.45 19.70
C LEU A 993 11.29 12.65 21.13
N SER A 994 12.50 12.11 21.38
CA SER A 994 13.21 12.16 22.65
C SER A 994 14.70 12.38 22.41
N PHE A 995 15.40 12.92 23.40
CA PHE A 995 16.85 13.13 23.37
C PHE A 995 17.49 12.73 24.71
N LYS A 996 18.75 12.30 24.70
CA LYS A 996 19.49 12.02 25.93
C LYS A 996 19.86 13.32 26.63
N ILE A 997 19.72 13.36 27.95
CA ILE A 997 19.96 14.56 28.76
C ILE A 997 21.47 14.81 28.84
N PRO A 998 21.99 15.91 28.28
CA PRO A 998 23.43 16.20 28.32
C PRO A 998 23.87 16.61 29.72
N GLY A 999 25.07 16.20 30.12
CA GLY A 999 25.59 16.40 31.49
C GLY A 999 25.79 17.85 31.94
N ASN A 1000 25.57 18.85 31.08
CA ASN A 1000 25.61 20.28 31.41
C ASN A 1000 24.24 20.87 31.78
N ILE A 1001 23.14 20.11 31.66
CA ILE A 1001 21.80 20.52 32.09
C ILE A 1001 21.21 19.50 33.05
N SER A 1002 20.41 19.97 34.01
CA SER A 1002 19.73 19.08 34.96
C SER A 1002 18.47 18.45 34.34
N ALA A 1003 18.06 17.28 34.84
CA ALA A 1003 16.82 16.62 34.41
C ALA A 1003 15.55 17.50 34.48
N PRO A 1004 15.29 18.31 35.53
CA PRO A 1004 14.14 19.22 35.51
C PRO A 1004 14.26 20.31 34.44
N GLN A 1005 15.47 20.80 34.13
CA GLN A 1005 15.67 21.72 33.01
C GLN A 1005 15.43 21.01 31.66
N ALA A 1006 15.88 19.76 31.50
CA ALA A 1006 15.64 18.97 30.30
C ALA A 1006 14.15 18.72 30.06
N SER A 1007 13.37 18.45 31.12
CA SER A 1007 11.90 18.32 31.04
C SER A 1007 11.21 19.57 30.48
N SER A 1008 11.85 20.75 30.58
CA SER A 1008 11.23 21.99 30.09
C SER A 1008 11.26 22.15 28.56
N VAL A 1009 12.11 21.37 27.88
CA VAL A 1009 12.47 21.52 26.46
C VAL A 1009 11.44 20.94 25.47
N PRO A 1010 11.02 19.67 25.54
CA PRO A 1010 10.66 18.89 24.34
C PRO A 1010 9.49 19.47 23.53
N LEU A 1011 8.30 19.59 24.12
CA LEU A 1011 7.12 20.16 23.45
C LEU A 1011 7.37 21.61 23.01
N ALA A 1012 8.03 22.41 23.83
CA ALA A 1012 8.22 23.84 23.56
C ALA A 1012 9.21 24.08 22.41
N ALA A 1013 10.32 23.34 22.39
CA ALA A 1013 11.29 23.35 21.29
C ALA A 1013 10.69 22.76 20.00
N ASN A 1014 9.92 21.67 20.10
CA ASN A 1014 9.27 21.06 18.94
C ASN A 1014 8.17 21.94 18.34
N THR A 1015 7.39 22.63 19.17
CA THR A 1015 6.39 23.63 18.73
C THR A 1015 7.09 24.76 17.97
N ALA A 1016 8.20 25.28 18.50
CA ALA A 1016 8.99 26.30 17.80
C ALA A 1016 9.57 25.77 16.47
N TRP A 1017 10.14 24.57 16.44
CA TRP A 1017 10.72 23.97 15.24
C TRP A 1017 9.68 23.76 14.11
N LEU A 1018 8.53 23.19 14.44
CA LEU A 1018 7.45 22.99 13.45
C LEU A 1018 6.87 24.34 12.98
N ALA A 1019 6.66 25.30 13.88
CA ALA A 1019 6.17 26.63 13.50
C ALA A 1019 7.11 27.35 12.53
N LEU A 1020 8.43 27.24 12.74
CA LEU A 1020 9.44 27.86 11.89
C LEU A 1020 9.58 27.14 10.54
N PHE A 1021 9.60 25.80 10.52
CA PHE A 1021 10.11 25.04 9.36
C PHE A 1021 9.11 24.10 8.68
N SER A 1022 7.92 23.86 9.23
CA SER A 1022 6.88 23.09 8.53
C SER A 1022 6.31 23.89 7.35
N GLU A 1023 6.07 23.20 6.23
CA GLU A 1023 5.55 23.77 4.98
C GLU A 1023 4.16 24.43 5.15
N ASP A 1024 3.36 23.94 6.11
CA ASP A 1024 2.04 24.51 6.44
C ASP A 1024 2.10 25.68 7.43
N CYS A 1025 3.26 25.91 8.08
CA CYS A 1025 3.45 26.95 9.09
C CYS A 1025 4.10 28.21 8.50
N LEU A 1026 5.29 28.61 8.95
CA LEU A 1026 6.05 29.74 8.38
C LEU A 1026 6.96 29.33 7.21
N ALA A 1027 7.25 28.03 7.03
CA ALA A 1027 8.07 27.49 5.95
C ALA A 1027 9.42 28.22 5.74
N LEU A 1028 10.08 28.67 6.82
CA LEU A 1028 11.30 29.45 6.75
C LEU A 1028 12.43 28.61 6.15
N SER A 1029 13.20 29.21 5.23
CA SER A 1029 14.35 28.54 4.64
C SER A 1029 15.41 28.20 5.69
N ARG A 1030 15.85 26.94 5.71
CA ARG A 1030 16.99 26.46 6.52
C ARG A 1030 18.34 26.62 5.81
N ASP A 1031 18.35 26.86 4.50
CA ASP A 1031 19.56 27.05 3.68
C ASP A 1031 20.36 28.28 4.12
N SER A 1032 21.62 28.09 4.51
CA SER A 1032 22.52 29.15 4.99
C SER A 1032 22.92 30.16 3.90
N SER A 1033 22.74 29.83 2.62
CA SER A 1033 22.98 30.73 1.49
C SER A 1033 21.77 31.61 1.13
N ALA A 1034 20.58 31.26 1.60
CA ALA A 1034 19.35 32.00 1.32
C ALA A 1034 19.26 33.29 2.14
N LYS A 1035 18.87 34.40 1.49
CA LYS A 1035 18.59 35.67 2.18
C LYS A 1035 17.45 35.47 3.18
N LYS A 1036 17.75 35.56 4.47
CA LYS A 1036 16.76 35.47 5.55
C LYS A 1036 15.93 36.75 5.63
N THR A 1037 14.67 36.61 6.02
CA THR A 1037 13.79 37.71 6.39
C THR A 1037 13.66 37.73 7.92
N PRO A 1038 13.50 38.91 8.55
CA PRO A 1038 13.30 38.99 9.99
C PRO A 1038 12.02 38.29 10.46
N LEU A 1039 12.08 37.75 11.68
CA LEU A 1039 10.99 37.08 12.38
C LEU A 1039 10.57 37.89 13.60
N LEU A 1040 9.27 38.13 13.77
CA LEU A 1040 8.69 38.63 15.02
C LEU A 1040 8.17 37.47 15.86
N VAL A 1041 8.80 37.20 17.01
CA VAL A 1041 8.26 36.29 18.03
C VAL A 1041 7.41 37.10 19.01
N TRP A 1042 6.08 36.95 18.95
CA TRP A 1042 5.20 37.62 19.91
C TRP A 1042 5.10 36.78 21.19
N GLY A 1043 5.54 37.33 22.33
CA GLY A 1043 5.61 36.59 23.60
C GLY A 1043 6.95 35.88 23.86
N GLY A 1044 8.07 36.52 23.55
CA GLY A 1044 9.43 35.97 23.64
C GLY A 1044 9.86 35.44 25.00
N SER A 1045 9.23 35.86 26.10
CA SER A 1045 9.51 35.33 27.45
C SER A 1045 8.64 34.12 27.84
N SER A 1046 7.92 33.53 26.88
CA SER A 1046 7.24 32.23 27.03
C SER A 1046 8.19 31.08 26.72
N ALA A 1047 7.88 29.86 27.16
CA ALA A 1047 8.70 28.68 26.87
C ALA A 1047 8.90 28.46 25.36
N VAL A 1048 7.83 28.51 24.57
CA VAL A 1048 7.89 28.40 23.10
C VAL A 1048 8.65 29.58 22.48
N GLY A 1049 8.44 30.80 22.99
CA GLY A 1049 9.12 32.01 22.51
C GLY A 1049 10.64 31.95 22.70
N ILE A 1050 11.12 31.52 23.86
CA ILE A 1050 12.55 31.37 24.14
C ILE A 1050 13.22 30.34 23.24
N PHE A 1051 12.56 29.22 22.91
CA PHE A 1051 13.09 28.28 21.93
C PHE A 1051 13.01 28.81 20.50
N ALA A 1052 11.93 29.52 20.12
CA ALA A 1052 11.81 30.12 18.79
C ALA A 1052 12.91 31.16 18.51
N ILE A 1053 13.20 32.04 19.48
CA ILE A 1053 14.28 33.03 19.36
C ILE A 1053 15.63 32.32 19.15
N GLN A 1054 15.96 31.32 19.98
CA GLN A 1054 17.23 30.59 19.89
C GLN A 1054 17.36 29.80 18.59
N ILE A 1055 16.33 29.04 18.19
CA ILE A 1055 16.33 28.23 16.97
C ILE A 1055 16.44 29.11 15.72
N ALA A 1056 15.74 30.25 15.68
CA ALA A 1056 15.84 31.21 14.59
C ALA A 1056 17.26 31.81 14.50
N LYS A 1057 17.85 32.22 15.63
CA LYS A 1057 19.23 32.70 15.70
C LYS A 1057 20.25 31.65 15.22
N LEU A 1058 20.08 30.38 15.58
CA LEU A 1058 20.92 29.28 15.09
C LEU A 1058 20.86 29.10 13.57
N HIS A 1059 19.76 29.51 12.94
CA HIS A 1059 19.58 29.48 11.47
C HIS A 1059 19.89 30.84 10.80
N GLY A 1060 20.51 31.78 11.51
CA GLY A 1060 20.89 33.09 10.98
C GLY A 1060 19.70 34.02 10.70
N ILE A 1061 18.54 33.75 11.29
CA ILE A 1061 17.33 34.57 11.15
C ILE A 1061 17.39 35.68 12.21
N GLU A 1062 17.20 36.93 11.79
CA GLU A 1062 17.08 38.07 12.70
C GLU A 1062 15.76 37.99 13.48
N VAL A 1063 15.80 38.17 14.80
CA VAL A 1063 14.63 38.05 15.66
C VAL A 1063 14.30 39.34 16.37
N VAL A 1064 13.09 39.84 16.12
CA VAL A 1064 12.41 40.83 16.95
C VAL A 1064 11.46 40.09 17.90
N THR A 1065 11.28 40.59 19.13
CA THR A 1065 10.34 39.95 20.05
C THR A 1065 9.65 40.93 20.99
N THR A 1066 8.52 40.49 21.55
CA THR A 1066 7.82 41.23 22.61
C THR A 1066 7.76 40.45 23.92
N CYS A 1067 7.99 41.12 25.06
CA CYS A 1067 7.84 40.58 26.41
C CYS A 1067 7.65 41.73 27.42
N SER A 1068 7.43 41.46 28.71
CA SER A 1068 7.38 42.53 29.71
C SER A 1068 8.79 43.10 29.95
N PRO A 1069 8.97 44.39 30.33
CA PRO A 1069 10.29 45.03 30.49
C PRO A 1069 11.28 44.26 31.38
N GLN A 1070 10.78 43.67 32.47
CA GLN A 1070 11.55 42.81 33.40
C GLN A 1070 12.13 41.52 32.77
N ASN A 1071 11.70 41.16 31.56
CA ASN A 1071 12.14 40.01 30.79
C ASN A 1071 12.97 40.39 29.54
N PHE A 1072 13.33 41.67 29.36
CA PHE A 1072 14.05 42.12 28.16
C PHE A 1072 15.43 41.46 28.02
N GLU A 1073 16.22 41.42 29.09
CA GLU A 1073 17.55 40.80 29.05
C GLU A 1073 17.47 39.29 28.76
N LEU A 1074 16.47 38.58 29.30
CA LEU A 1074 16.23 37.17 28.98
C LEU A 1074 16.01 36.95 27.46
N ALA A 1075 15.25 37.84 26.82
CA ALA A 1075 14.98 37.76 25.39
C ALA A 1075 16.23 38.09 24.54
N LYS A 1076 17.06 39.05 24.97
CA LYS A 1076 18.36 39.35 24.33
C LYS A 1076 19.35 38.20 24.50
N ASP A 1077 19.44 37.62 25.69
CA ASP A 1077 20.28 36.46 26.02
C ASP A 1077 19.91 35.24 25.18
N ALA A 1078 18.60 35.02 24.98
CA ALA A 1078 18.08 34.00 24.07
C ALA A 1078 18.42 34.28 22.59
N GLY A 1079 18.62 35.55 22.21
CA GLY A 1079 19.12 35.92 20.90
C GLY A 1079 18.33 36.99 20.14
N ALA A 1080 17.35 37.65 20.75
CA ALA A 1080 16.60 38.69 20.07
C ALA A 1080 17.46 39.95 19.85
N THR A 1081 17.47 40.44 18.61
CA THR A 1081 18.13 41.69 18.21
C THR A 1081 17.41 42.89 18.81
N HIS A 1082 16.07 42.84 18.84
CA HIS A 1082 15.22 43.91 19.33
C HIS A 1082 14.10 43.35 20.23
N VAL A 1083 13.86 44.02 21.36
CA VAL A 1083 12.86 43.63 22.35
C VAL A 1083 12.00 44.83 22.72
N PHE A 1084 10.67 44.64 22.69
CA PHE A 1084 9.69 45.67 22.98
C PHE A 1084 8.69 45.23 24.05
N ASP A 1085 8.09 46.20 24.76
CA ASP A 1085 7.01 45.92 25.71
C ASP A 1085 5.71 45.68 24.93
N TYR A 1086 5.08 44.53 25.12
CA TYR A 1086 3.77 44.25 24.49
C TYR A 1086 2.63 45.12 25.03
N ASN A 1087 2.84 45.81 26.16
CA ASN A 1087 1.88 46.76 26.74
C ASN A 1087 2.02 48.18 26.20
N ASP A 1088 3.09 48.49 25.46
CA ASP A 1088 3.29 49.80 24.85
C ASP A 1088 2.22 50.02 23.77
N PRO A 1089 1.36 51.06 23.86
CA PRO A 1089 0.29 51.28 22.89
C PRO A 1089 0.78 51.49 21.45
N GLU A 1090 2.06 51.84 21.27
CA GLU A 1090 2.70 52.05 19.97
C GLU A 1090 3.64 50.89 19.59
N VAL A 1091 3.57 49.74 20.27
CA VAL A 1091 4.47 48.58 20.07
C VAL A 1091 4.56 48.14 18.60
N ASP A 1092 3.44 48.08 17.89
CA ASP A 1092 3.42 47.68 16.47
C ASP A 1092 4.16 48.68 15.58
N SER A 1093 4.01 49.97 15.85
CA SER A 1093 4.66 51.06 15.13
C SER A 1093 6.16 51.16 15.48
N LYS A 1094 6.54 50.88 16.73
CA LYS A 1094 7.95 50.81 17.19
C LYS A 1094 8.69 49.61 16.59
N ILE A 1095 8.06 48.44 16.53
CA ILE A 1095 8.60 47.27 15.80
C ILE A 1095 8.79 47.62 14.32
N LYS A 1096 7.76 48.17 13.68
CA LYS A 1096 7.76 48.52 12.25
C LYS A 1096 8.77 49.60 11.85
N ALA A 1097 9.10 50.51 12.77
CA ALA A 1097 10.15 51.51 12.56
C ALA A 1097 11.57 50.90 12.58
N VAL A 1098 11.79 49.85 13.38
CA VAL A 1098 13.09 49.19 13.51
C VAL A 1098 13.27 48.08 12.47
N VAL A 1099 12.20 47.34 12.14
CA VAL A 1099 12.22 46.25 11.15
C VAL A 1099 11.10 46.44 10.10
N PRO A 1100 11.30 47.35 9.12
CA PRO A 1100 10.26 47.76 8.17
C PRO A 1100 9.95 46.72 7.07
N ASP A 1101 10.77 45.67 6.95
CA ASP A 1101 10.61 44.56 6.01
C ASP A 1101 10.18 43.24 6.67
N LEU A 1102 9.67 43.30 7.90
CA LEU A 1102 9.06 42.17 8.61
C LEU A 1102 7.98 41.47 7.75
N GLN A 1103 8.15 40.16 7.55
CA GLN A 1103 7.21 39.30 6.82
C GLN A 1103 6.69 38.10 7.63
N HIS A 1104 7.42 37.62 8.63
CA HIS A 1104 7.06 36.42 9.38
C HIS A 1104 6.80 36.73 10.85
N ILE A 1105 5.69 36.22 11.38
CA ILE A 1105 5.30 36.36 12.78
C ILE A 1105 5.03 34.98 13.37
N PHE A 1106 5.56 34.71 14.56
CA PHE A 1106 5.13 33.59 15.38
C PHE A 1106 4.50 34.10 16.68
N ASP A 1107 3.18 33.94 16.83
CA ASP A 1107 2.47 34.26 18.06
C ASP A 1107 2.46 33.05 19.01
N THR A 1108 3.24 33.15 20.08
CA THR A 1108 3.38 32.10 21.09
C THR A 1108 2.44 32.28 22.29
N ILE A 1109 1.58 33.31 22.25
CA ILE A 1109 0.58 33.61 23.29
C ILE A 1109 -0.82 33.22 22.81
N GLY A 1110 -1.21 33.67 21.62
CA GLY A 1110 -2.48 33.33 20.98
C GLY A 1110 -3.73 33.69 21.80
N ASN A 1111 -3.80 34.93 22.29
CA ASN A 1111 -5.00 35.47 22.94
C ASN A 1111 -5.80 36.37 21.96
N THR A 1112 -6.90 36.98 22.44
CA THR A 1112 -7.82 37.79 21.63
C THR A 1112 -7.21 39.07 21.02
N THR A 1113 -6.03 39.51 21.48
CA THR A 1113 -5.38 40.75 21.02
C THR A 1113 -3.96 40.54 20.48
N SER A 1114 -3.28 39.43 20.80
CA SER A 1114 -1.88 39.18 20.46
C SER A 1114 -1.66 39.04 18.96
N SER A 1115 -2.36 38.10 18.29
CA SER A 1115 -2.16 37.85 16.86
C SER A 1115 -2.51 39.09 16.03
N ALA A 1116 -3.61 39.77 16.37
CA ALA A 1116 -4.05 41.00 15.72
C ALA A 1116 -3.06 42.16 15.90
N THR A 1117 -2.46 42.31 17.09
CA THR A 1117 -1.48 43.36 17.37
C THR A 1117 -0.13 43.07 16.73
N ALA A 1118 0.36 41.83 16.81
CA ALA A 1118 1.57 41.40 16.13
C ALA A 1118 1.44 41.65 14.61
N ALA A 1119 0.30 41.30 14.00
CA ALA A 1119 0.07 41.46 12.57
C ALA A 1119 0.09 42.93 12.08
N ARG A 1120 -0.20 43.92 12.94
CA ARG A 1120 -0.08 45.35 12.57
C ARG A 1120 1.37 45.80 12.38
N ALA A 1121 2.34 45.09 12.95
CA ALA A 1121 3.76 45.38 12.77
C ALA A 1121 4.26 45.07 11.34
N ILE A 1122 3.53 44.27 10.55
CA ILE A 1122 3.91 43.97 9.16
C ILE A 1122 3.87 45.24 8.31
N GLY A 1123 4.99 45.52 7.64
CA GLY A 1123 5.19 46.73 6.84
C GLY A 1123 4.55 46.68 5.45
N LYS A 1124 4.46 45.48 4.86
CA LYS A 1124 4.14 45.24 3.44
C LYS A 1124 3.11 44.10 3.30
N PRO A 1125 2.22 44.11 2.29
CA PRO A 1125 1.29 43.01 2.07
C PRO A 1125 2.00 41.66 1.85
N GLY A 1126 1.35 40.56 2.23
CA GLY A 1126 1.83 39.20 1.95
C GLY A 1126 2.66 38.54 3.06
N GLY A 1127 2.64 39.07 4.28
CA GLY A 1127 3.27 38.41 5.43
C GLY A 1127 2.50 37.18 5.91
N VAL A 1128 3.16 36.33 6.71
CA VAL A 1128 2.60 35.11 7.30
C VAL A 1128 2.69 35.17 8.82
N LEU A 1129 1.59 34.85 9.51
CA LEU A 1129 1.51 34.72 10.95
C LEU A 1129 1.14 33.28 11.32
N CYS A 1130 2.04 32.58 11.99
CA CYS A 1130 1.76 31.31 12.63
C CYS A 1130 1.35 31.56 14.10
N THR A 1131 0.32 30.86 14.59
CA THR A 1131 -0.12 30.97 15.99
C THR A 1131 -0.21 29.61 16.67
N VAL A 1132 0.10 29.56 17.97
CA VAL A 1132 -0.12 28.37 18.81
C VAL A 1132 -1.59 28.18 19.22
N ARG A 1133 -2.49 29.14 18.91
CA ARG A 1133 -3.92 29.07 19.24
C ARG A 1133 -4.84 29.34 18.02
N PRO A 1134 -4.95 28.38 17.08
CA PRO A 1134 -5.91 28.48 15.99
C PRO A 1134 -7.34 28.65 16.53
N GLY A 1135 -8.08 29.59 15.95
CA GLY A 1135 -9.49 29.82 16.28
C GLY A 1135 -9.92 31.26 16.07
N LYS A 1136 -11.12 31.45 15.54
CA LYS A 1136 -11.68 32.76 15.17
C LYS A 1136 -11.53 33.82 16.28
N VAL A 1137 -11.81 33.45 17.53
CA VAL A 1137 -11.73 34.33 18.72
C VAL A 1137 -10.34 34.95 18.94
N ASN A 1138 -9.26 34.31 18.46
CA ASN A 1138 -7.89 34.83 18.60
C ASN A 1138 -7.36 35.51 17.33
N THR A 1139 -7.93 35.22 16.16
CA THR A 1139 -7.38 35.63 14.85
C THR A 1139 -8.33 36.47 13.99
N GLU A 1140 -9.59 36.69 14.37
CA GLU A 1140 -10.57 37.43 13.55
C GLU A 1140 -10.21 38.89 13.28
N ASN A 1141 -9.38 39.49 14.13
CA ASN A 1141 -8.90 40.87 14.00
C ASN A 1141 -7.52 40.97 13.31
N VAL A 1142 -6.98 39.88 12.75
CA VAL A 1142 -5.77 39.90 11.93
C VAL A 1142 -6.11 40.51 10.56
N PRO A 1143 -5.32 41.49 10.04
CA PRO A 1143 -5.55 42.05 8.71
C PRO A 1143 -5.52 40.98 7.62
N SER A 1144 -6.50 41.02 6.69
CA SER A 1144 -6.64 40.03 5.60
C SER A 1144 -5.46 39.99 4.60
N THR A 1145 -4.53 40.94 4.71
CA THR A 1145 -3.26 40.98 3.97
C THR A 1145 -2.16 40.09 4.57
N VAL A 1146 -2.44 39.43 5.70
CA VAL A 1146 -1.54 38.52 6.42
C VAL A 1146 -2.13 37.10 6.40
N LYS A 1147 -1.39 36.12 5.87
CA LYS A 1147 -1.81 34.71 5.89
C LYS A 1147 -1.71 34.18 7.32
N VAL A 1148 -2.81 33.74 7.90
CA VAL A 1148 -2.80 33.03 9.19
C VAL A 1148 -2.57 31.54 8.95
N THR A 1149 -1.60 30.98 9.67
CA THR A 1149 -1.33 29.54 9.81
C THR A 1149 -1.30 29.17 11.29
N ASP A 1150 -1.29 27.87 11.60
CA ASP A 1150 -1.19 27.39 12.98
C ASP A 1150 -0.24 26.21 13.10
N VAL A 1151 0.34 26.05 14.29
CA VAL A 1151 1.21 24.94 14.64
C VAL A 1151 0.48 23.98 15.58
N PHE A 1152 0.29 22.75 15.14
CA PHE A 1152 -0.24 21.67 15.96
C PHE A 1152 0.89 20.68 16.28
N VAL A 1153 1.56 20.88 17.41
CA VAL A 1153 2.80 20.16 17.78
C VAL A 1153 2.70 18.63 17.74
N PHE A 1154 1.50 18.08 17.87
CA PHE A 1154 1.26 16.64 17.85
C PHE A 1154 1.32 16.02 16.44
N THR A 1155 1.33 16.79 15.34
CA THR A 1155 1.68 16.26 14.00
C THR A 1155 3.10 15.67 13.91
N ALA A 1156 3.93 15.92 14.94
CA ALA A 1156 5.20 15.25 15.15
C ALA A 1156 5.09 13.73 15.32
N PHE A 1157 3.96 13.20 15.80
CA PHE A 1157 3.75 11.76 15.92
C PHE A 1157 3.31 11.17 14.56
N PRO A 1158 3.80 9.98 14.16
CA PRO A 1158 3.47 9.35 12.89
C PRO A 1158 2.12 8.63 12.97
N THR A 1159 1.10 9.33 13.47
CA THR A 1159 -0.22 8.82 13.84
C THR A 1159 -1.30 9.78 13.38
N GLU A 1160 -2.48 9.23 13.09
CA GLU A 1160 -3.66 10.02 12.74
C GLU A 1160 -4.35 10.52 14.01
N HIS A 1161 -4.69 11.80 14.05
CA HIS A 1161 -5.20 12.46 15.24
C HIS A 1161 -6.62 13.00 14.99
N ASN A 1162 -7.60 12.49 15.74
CA ASN A 1162 -9.01 12.89 15.59
C ASN A 1162 -9.57 13.42 16.91
N TYR A 1163 -9.97 14.69 16.92
CA TYR A 1163 -10.55 15.33 18.09
C TYR A 1163 -12.06 15.46 17.95
N ARG A 1164 -12.78 14.54 18.61
CA ARG A 1164 -14.25 14.56 18.80
C ARG A 1164 -15.07 14.65 17.50
N GLY A 1165 -14.52 14.20 16.37
CA GLY A 1165 -15.14 14.37 15.05
C GLY A 1165 -15.31 15.83 14.60
N LYS A 1166 -14.62 16.78 15.25
CA LYS A 1166 -14.69 18.23 14.95
C LYS A 1166 -13.41 18.77 14.32
N ALA A 1167 -12.28 18.18 14.64
CA ALA A 1167 -10.99 18.48 14.02
C ALA A 1167 -10.23 17.18 13.78
N HIS A 1168 -9.49 17.13 12.67
CA HIS A 1168 -8.81 15.94 12.20
C HIS A 1168 -7.49 16.37 11.56
N TRP A 1169 -6.41 15.76 12.04
CA TRP A 1169 -5.07 15.95 11.51
C TRP A 1169 -4.58 14.59 10.98
N PRO A 1170 -4.41 14.44 9.66
CA PRO A 1170 -3.93 13.19 9.07
C PRO A 1170 -2.46 12.94 9.42
N VAL A 1171 -1.97 11.71 9.21
CA VAL A 1171 -0.56 11.36 9.41
C VAL A 1171 0.33 12.25 8.54
N LYS A 1172 1.09 13.16 9.17
CA LYS A 1172 1.98 14.08 8.46
C LYS A 1172 3.44 13.69 8.64
N MET A 1173 3.89 12.72 7.83
CA MET A 1173 5.27 12.22 7.88
C MET A 1173 6.35 13.28 7.62
N ALA A 1174 6.00 14.42 7.00
CA ALA A 1174 6.90 15.57 6.89
C ALA A 1174 7.20 16.22 8.24
N ASP A 1175 6.17 16.44 9.06
CA ASP A 1175 6.31 16.99 10.42
C ASP A 1175 7.00 15.98 11.34
N HIS A 1176 6.65 14.69 11.27
CA HIS A 1176 7.38 13.64 11.99
C HIS A 1176 8.88 13.61 11.66
N LYS A 1177 9.25 13.75 10.37
CA LYS A 1177 10.66 13.82 9.95
C LYS A 1177 11.35 15.07 10.49
N LEU A 1178 10.72 16.25 10.40
CA LEU A 1178 11.24 17.49 10.97
C LEU A 1178 11.44 17.38 12.48
N SER A 1179 10.46 16.85 13.21
CA SER A 1179 10.55 16.63 14.65
C SER A 1179 11.60 15.58 15.02
N SER A 1180 11.75 14.50 14.24
CA SER A 1180 12.83 13.53 14.46
C SER A 1180 14.22 14.08 14.15
N GLU A 1181 14.33 15.06 13.25
CA GLU A 1181 15.56 15.76 12.97
C GLU A 1181 15.97 16.63 14.17
N LEU A 1182 15.04 17.43 14.71
CA LEU A 1182 15.25 18.24 15.92
C LEU A 1182 15.73 17.39 17.10
N HIS A 1183 14.99 16.34 17.47
CA HIS A 1183 15.31 15.56 18.66
C HIS A 1183 16.64 14.79 18.52
N GLY A 1184 17.02 14.41 17.29
CA GLY A 1184 18.37 13.90 17.00
C GLY A 1184 19.49 14.93 17.19
N GLN A 1185 19.18 16.23 17.20
CA GLN A 1185 20.14 17.32 17.43
C GLN A 1185 20.11 17.87 18.87
N LEU A 1186 19.00 17.73 19.60
CA LEU A 1186 18.80 18.36 20.92
C LEU A 1186 19.89 18.00 21.95
N GLU A 1187 20.35 16.74 21.99
CA GLU A 1187 21.46 16.32 22.85
C GLU A 1187 22.74 17.16 22.59
N THR A 1188 23.08 17.38 21.32
CA THR A 1188 24.26 18.17 20.94
C THR A 1188 24.04 19.66 21.18
N LEU A 1189 22.87 20.19 20.79
CA LEU A 1189 22.55 21.62 20.89
C LEU A 1189 22.45 22.10 22.33
N LEU A 1190 21.89 21.29 23.22
CA LEU A 1190 21.86 21.58 24.66
C LEU A 1190 23.25 21.32 25.28
N GLY A 1191 23.92 20.24 24.91
CA GLY A 1191 25.23 19.84 25.43
C GLY A 1191 26.35 20.85 25.17
N ASN A 1192 26.33 21.54 24.02
CA ASN A 1192 27.28 22.60 23.69
C ASN A 1192 26.77 24.03 24.06
N GLY A 1193 25.55 24.15 24.61
CA GLY A 1193 24.96 25.43 25.00
C GLY A 1193 24.46 26.32 23.86
N SER A 1194 24.38 25.81 22.63
CA SER A 1194 23.77 26.48 21.47
C SER A 1194 22.27 26.70 21.67
N LEU A 1195 21.63 25.77 22.37
CA LEU A 1195 20.27 25.87 22.88
C LEU A 1195 20.33 25.81 24.42
N LYS A 1196 19.56 26.66 25.09
CA LYS A 1196 19.48 26.73 26.56
C LYS A 1196 18.03 26.52 27.00
N PRO A 1197 17.78 25.67 28.01
CA PRO A 1197 16.48 25.57 28.66
C PRO A 1197 16.02 26.91 29.23
N ILE A 1198 14.71 27.14 29.24
CA ILE A 1198 14.10 28.25 29.99
C ILE A 1198 14.34 28.05 31.51
N PRO A 1199 14.42 29.12 32.32
CA PRO A 1199 14.35 28.97 33.78
C PRO A 1199 13.17 28.12 34.22
N ILE A 1200 13.34 27.40 35.33
CA ILE A 1200 12.33 26.49 35.87
C ILE A 1200 11.96 26.89 37.30
N ARG A 1201 10.70 26.71 37.66
CA ARG A 1201 10.24 26.74 39.04
C ARG A 1201 9.68 25.37 39.41
N ILE A 1202 10.39 24.69 40.30
CA ILE A 1202 9.92 23.44 40.90
C ILE A 1202 8.80 23.80 41.88
N LEU A 1203 7.59 23.29 41.66
CA LEU A 1203 6.43 23.46 42.55
C LEU A 1203 6.38 22.38 43.66
N GLY A 1204 7.42 21.56 43.75
CA GLY A 1204 7.47 20.36 44.58
C GLY A 1204 6.95 19.13 43.83
N GLN A 1205 6.59 18.11 44.61
CA GLN A 1205 6.13 16.83 44.11
C GLN A 1205 4.84 16.94 43.29
N LEU A 1206 4.81 16.21 42.18
CA LEU A 1206 3.65 15.96 41.34
C LEU A 1206 2.50 15.37 42.18
N SER A 1207 1.43 16.15 42.33
CA SER A 1207 0.22 15.79 43.09
C SER A 1207 -0.99 16.56 42.55
N PRO A 1208 -2.23 16.16 42.84
CA PRO A 1208 -3.41 16.90 42.41
C PRO A 1208 -3.36 18.38 42.83
N SER A 1209 -2.92 18.68 44.06
CA SER A 1209 -2.82 20.04 44.57
C SER A 1209 -1.73 20.86 43.87
N THR A 1210 -0.54 20.31 43.61
CA THR A 1210 0.52 21.06 42.89
C THR A 1210 0.20 21.27 41.41
N VAL A 1211 -0.47 20.30 40.76
CA VAL A 1211 -0.97 20.49 39.39
C VAL A 1211 -2.14 21.48 39.35
N GLU A 1212 -3.06 21.45 40.32
CA GLU A 1212 -4.10 22.49 40.45
C GLU A 1212 -3.49 23.86 40.72
N GLU A 1213 -2.43 23.96 41.53
CA GLU A 1213 -1.69 25.21 41.74
C GLU A 1213 -1.04 25.71 40.45
N ALA A 1214 -0.39 24.83 39.68
CA ALA A 1214 0.18 25.17 38.37
C ALA A 1214 -0.89 25.67 37.39
N MET A 1215 -2.01 24.96 37.30
CA MET A 1215 -3.15 25.36 36.48
C MET A 1215 -3.73 26.70 36.95
N LYS A 1216 -3.90 26.91 38.26
CA LYS A 1216 -4.37 28.17 38.85
C LYS A 1216 -3.40 29.32 38.57
N ALA A 1217 -2.10 29.14 38.80
CA ALA A 1217 -1.08 30.12 38.48
C ALA A 1217 -1.09 30.48 36.99
N ASN A 1218 -1.32 29.51 36.09
CA ASN A 1218 -1.47 29.78 34.66
C ASN A 1218 -2.77 30.51 34.30
N ARG A 1219 -3.90 30.22 34.95
CA ARG A 1219 -5.17 30.98 34.78
C ARG A 1219 -5.03 32.42 35.24
N GLU A 1220 -4.29 32.64 36.33
CA GLU A 1220 -4.07 33.95 36.97
C GLU A 1220 -2.88 34.73 36.36
N GLY A 1221 -2.23 34.23 35.31
CA GLY A 1221 -1.09 34.89 34.66
C GLY A 1221 0.20 34.95 35.50
N ARG A 1222 0.26 34.22 36.63
CA ARG A 1222 1.40 34.17 37.57
C ARG A 1222 2.55 33.24 37.12
N VAL A 1223 2.64 32.96 35.82
CA VAL A 1223 3.68 32.12 35.20
C VAL A 1223 4.30 32.92 34.07
N SER A 1224 5.51 33.42 34.30
CA SER A 1224 6.24 34.29 33.38
C SER A 1224 7.74 34.02 33.51
N ARG A 1225 8.49 34.02 32.39
CA ARG A 1225 9.95 33.82 32.35
C ARG A 1225 10.45 32.45 32.83
N GLU A 1226 9.57 31.62 33.37
CA GLU A 1226 9.87 30.28 33.86
C GLU A 1226 8.84 29.25 33.35
N LYS A 1227 9.25 27.97 33.31
CA LYS A 1227 8.33 26.85 33.18
C LYS A 1227 8.15 26.19 34.55
N LEU A 1228 6.91 25.85 34.90
CA LEU A 1228 6.64 25.13 36.14
C LEU A 1228 7.00 23.66 35.92
N VAL A 1229 7.77 23.11 36.84
CA VAL A 1229 8.18 21.71 36.83
C VAL A 1229 7.71 21.06 38.12
N PHE A 1230 7.24 19.83 38.01
CA PHE A 1230 6.94 18.97 39.14
C PHE A 1230 8.09 17.99 39.28
N GLU A 1231 8.56 17.78 40.51
CA GLU A 1231 9.29 16.55 40.83
C GLU A 1231 8.33 15.38 40.60
N GLY A 1232 8.82 14.27 40.04
CA GLY A 1232 8.00 13.09 39.74
C GLY A 1232 7.27 12.56 40.97
N LEU A 1233 6.28 11.69 40.75
CA LEU A 1233 5.53 11.08 41.85
C LEU A 1233 6.49 10.30 42.76
N SER A 1234 6.77 10.88 43.93
CA SER A 1234 7.53 10.19 44.98
C SER A 1234 6.66 9.07 45.57
N LYS A 1235 7.33 8.08 46.17
CA LYS A 1235 6.64 7.08 46.97
C LYS A 1235 5.96 7.78 48.14
N GLN A 1236 4.65 7.64 48.23
CA GLN A 1236 3.98 7.83 49.50
C GLN A 1236 4.53 6.76 50.47
N ASN A 1237 4.96 7.21 51.64
CA ASN A 1237 5.28 6.34 52.79
C ASN A 1237 4.00 5.72 53.36
#